data_AF-A0A5D6XU10-F1
#
_entry.id   AF-A0A5D6XU10-F1
#
_cell.length_a   1.000
_cell.length_b   1.000
_cell.length_c   1.000
_cell.angle_alpha   90.00
_cell.angle_beta   90.00
_cell.angle_gamma   90.00
#
_symmetry.space_group_name_H-M   'P 1'
#
loop_
_entity.id
_entity.type
_entity.pdbx_description
1 polymer ?
#
loop_
_entity_poly.entity_id
_entity_poly.type
_entity_poly.pdbx_seq_one_letter_code
_entity_poly.pdbx_strand_id
1 'polypeptide(L)'
;MGPGVLLPLLALLSAAVSAALLLDLWRANALPSQCEMTYSWPVYTPLPAWLKTSSPPKYELASVHMRERRTQLTGVPLLFLPGHLGSHKQARSLARHLADRGADEQLFDVFAVDFGGELSGLSGDLVRQQARFVNDAVRAILRQYRKQHKKLGKKAAKTRKGPESVVVVAHSMGGVVARLAATLPNYAPNSIRHVVSLGTPYERPPFPFDAEMQHVYAEIAHRLDDASDDTADDAADDATAPVYISIAGGHKDLIVHTPLSAVDRVAHPARSLALLTTAMPSVGLTMDHLCLLWCHQLLDRVAQSIVAVVDAEKRELLPSASLRLATARDVLLAGGADADADAAVNATTALLHREYVRSGYHALEFASYGLLTPQPLFHLLRSSVSTVVLVMYALALHILSLQVAHWQAAFNFQSASSGVPPPPPTQRKFPSFTSMLHPSAHVPTFLKSVVALVTGSNDSKRTAIAVMVVVSAAVIGAVRLAVEAGRRDPAFAATYGVVLELAVLYAYALGLLYGVSVLLSAVRSLVVSPVVAVLTTRFKHTPRWMIIGAIYALVFAAGHVERVAPFTLVASLDASRSVVLLALASFAVFVLYLVSLGGNALTSADQQSVQRSLFAVFALSLVPWTGKLLFFIDVVRFPPPALSTALLAQSALCVVVLSLARYLATLSQEQMLPMPPAAFFGAATGQDAGSAYDAEKRSTAGSAKVTAETCPKCVFEDGGPGAILVEYTDATTIRLGPRDDVVLVGPSFRVVACDCVFRFTSPREFCGFCTRACRLCGGGAGSVMQAHKYSEFAAATQREAATHALVPLLLELLAVAQLSVGLGREHWMGYLTPLCTAALLVYHVALLSSVEATRRRNKLSKGKKKKRKSKAKTSTGSGAAPSKAAPPAAPAGTKSTTTTKTTTTTTTTKQPTTQVPGTSSNAKTTGSAKTNAKRGRAPNPNVPESLFVNPIYEMVDADE
;
A
#
# COMPACT_ATOMS: atom_id res chain seq x y z
N MET A 1 -12.86 -8.22 -34.23
CA MET A 1 -13.04 -6.78 -33.88
C MET A 1 -11.73 -6.04 -34.09
N GLY A 2 -11.76 -4.73 -34.36
CA GLY A 2 -10.53 -3.92 -34.47
C GLY A 2 -9.94 -3.58 -33.08
N PRO A 3 -8.62 -3.31 -32.99
CA PRO A 3 -7.93 -3.11 -31.71
C PRO A 3 -8.40 -1.87 -30.91
N GLY A 4 -9.13 -0.94 -31.54
CA GLY A 4 -9.75 0.19 -30.84
C GLY A 4 -11.07 -0.12 -30.11
N VAL A 5 -11.69 -1.28 -30.36
CA VAL A 5 -13.06 -1.59 -29.88
C VAL A 5 -13.07 -2.44 -28.61
N LEU A 6 -12.06 -3.29 -28.41
CA LEU A 6 -12.02 -4.27 -27.31
C LEU A 6 -12.08 -3.61 -25.92
N LEU A 7 -11.24 -2.60 -25.67
CA LEU A 7 -11.17 -1.96 -24.35
C LEU A 7 -12.43 -1.16 -24.00
N PRO A 8 -13.01 -0.33 -24.89
CA PRO A 8 -14.32 0.26 -24.67
C PRO A 8 -15.40 -0.80 -24.39
N LEU A 9 -15.43 -1.92 -25.12
CA LEU A 9 -16.41 -2.98 -24.92
C LEU A 9 -16.23 -3.68 -23.56
N LEU A 10 -15.00 -4.01 -23.17
CA LEU A 10 -14.71 -4.58 -21.85
C LEU A 10 -15.04 -3.60 -20.72
N ALA A 11 -14.81 -2.31 -20.90
CA ALA A 11 -15.16 -1.28 -19.91
C ALA A 11 -16.67 -1.07 -19.80
N LEU A 12 -17.42 -1.07 -20.91
CA LEU A 12 -18.87 -1.04 -20.91
C LEU A 12 -19.46 -2.31 -20.27
N LEU A 13 -18.93 -3.49 -20.59
CA LEU A 13 -19.34 -4.76 -19.97
C LEU A 13 -19.04 -4.75 -18.46
N SER A 14 -17.84 -4.32 -18.05
CA SER A 14 -17.47 -4.23 -16.64
C SER A 14 -18.38 -3.24 -15.90
N ALA A 15 -18.63 -2.05 -16.46
CA ALA A 15 -19.52 -1.06 -15.87
C ALA A 15 -20.98 -1.55 -15.79
N ALA A 16 -21.48 -2.26 -16.81
CA ALA A 16 -22.82 -2.86 -16.79
C ALA A 16 -22.93 -3.97 -15.73
N VAL A 17 -21.90 -4.81 -15.59
CA VAL A 17 -21.83 -5.85 -14.56
C VAL A 17 -21.69 -5.23 -13.16
N SER A 18 -20.88 -4.18 -12.97
CA SER A 18 -20.82 -3.43 -11.71
C SER A 18 -22.16 -2.79 -11.36
N ALA A 19 -22.86 -2.20 -12.34
CA ALA A 19 -24.16 -1.56 -12.13
C ALA A 19 -25.25 -2.60 -11.80
N ALA A 20 -25.27 -3.74 -12.48
CA ALA A 20 -26.16 -4.85 -12.16
C ALA A 20 -25.89 -5.41 -10.77
N LEU A 21 -24.62 -5.64 -10.40
CA LEU A 21 -24.21 -6.09 -9.06
C LEU A 21 -24.62 -5.09 -7.97
N LEU A 22 -24.40 -3.78 -8.17
CA LEU A 22 -24.82 -2.75 -7.22
C LEU A 22 -26.35 -2.64 -7.10
N LEU A 23 -27.08 -2.82 -8.21
CA LEU A 23 -28.55 -2.83 -8.21
C LEU A 23 -29.11 -4.09 -7.54
N ASP A 24 -28.46 -5.25 -7.71
CA ASP A 24 -28.79 -6.50 -7.03
C ASP A 24 -28.55 -6.40 -5.52
N LEU A 25 -27.38 -5.89 -5.10
CA LEU A 25 -27.05 -5.63 -3.69
C LEU A 25 -28.03 -4.61 -3.06
N TRP A 26 -28.40 -3.56 -3.79
CA TRP A 26 -29.40 -2.58 -3.35
C TRP A 26 -30.79 -3.21 -3.21
N ARG A 27 -31.24 -4.01 -4.18
CA ARG A 27 -32.52 -4.73 -4.13
C ARG A 27 -32.59 -5.68 -2.93
N ALA A 28 -31.55 -6.52 -2.75
CA ALA A 28 -31.47 -7.46 -1.63
C ALA A 28 -31.54 -6.74 -0.28
N ASN A 29 -30.87 -5.59 -0.13
CA ASN A 29 -30.90 -4.80 1.10
C ASN A 29 -32.23 -4.05 1.30
N ALA A 30 -32.87 -3.59 0.22
CA ALA A 30 -34.12 -2.83 0.25
C ALA A 30 -35.37 -3.70 0.51
N LEU A 31 -35.29 -5.02 0.36
CA LEU A 31 -36.37 -5.92 0.78
C LEU A 31 -36.63 -5.80 2.29
N PRO A 32 -37.91 -5.77 2.74
CA PRO A 32 -38.22 -5.70 4.16
C PRO A 32 -37.64 -6.91 4.90
N SER A 33 -37.15 -6.70 6.12
CA SER A 33 -36.87 -7.83 7.01
C SER A 33 -38.21 -8.39 7.49
N GLN A 34 -38.40 -9.70 7.34
CA GLN A 34 -39.54 -10.41 7.95
C GLN A 34 -39.28 -10.71 9.43
N CYS A 35 -38.11 -10.36 9.97
CA CYS A 35 -37.81 -10.61 11.37
C CYS A 35 -38.43 -9.55 12.27
N GLU A 36 -39.03 -10.00 13.38
CA GLU A 36 -39.67 -9.13 14.37
C GLU A 36 -38.63 -8.43 15.26
N MET A 37 -38.99 -7.25 15.77
CA MET A 37 -38.10 -6.40 16.55
C MET A 37 -38.09 -6.81 18.03
N THR A 38 -36.91 -7.13 18.58
CA THR A 38 -36.77 -7.39 20.02
C THR A 38 -36.78 -6.09 20.83
N TYR A 39 -37.95 -5.69 21.33
CA TYR A 39 -38.10 -4.55 22.25
C TYR A 39 -37.48 -4.85 23.62
N SER A 40 -36.76 -3.88 24.20
CA SER A 40 -36.00 -4.07 25.42
C SER A 40 -35.80 -2.78 26.22
N TRP A 41 -35.67 -2.92 27.55
CA TRP A 41 -35.45 -1.84 28.51
C TRP A 41 -34.11 -2.06 29.27
N PRO A 42 -32.96 -1.89 28.59
CA PRO A 42 -31.65 -2.17 29.15
C PRO A 42 -31.16 -1.05 30.08
N VAL A 43 -30.74 -1.42 31.29
CA VAL A 43 -30.01 -0.54 32.22
C VAL A 43 -28.53 -0.90 32.19
N TYR A 44 -27.73 -0.05 31.55
CA TYR A 44 -26.27 -0.19 31.49
C TYR A 44 -25.62 0.41 32.74
N THR A 45 -24.62 -0.27 33.28
CA THR A 45 -23.85 0.22 34.44
C THR A 45 -22.36 0.03 34.20
N PRO A 46 -21.59 1.10 33.93
CA PRO A 46 -20.14 1.03 33.75
C PRO A 46 -19.42 0.53 35.01
N LEU A 47 -18.37 -0.28 34.83
CA LEU A 47 -17.64 -1.00 35.88
C LEU A 47 -16.14 -0.62 35.99
N PRO A 48 -15.72 0.66 35.86
CA PRO A 48 -14.29 1.03 35.78
C PRO A 48 -13.48 0.57 37.00
N ALA A 49 -14.09 0.55 38.20
CA ALA A 49 -13.47 0.07 39.43
C ALA A 49 -13.01 -1.41 39.41
N TRP A 50 -13.47 -2.22 38.45
CA TRP A 50 -13.10 -3.64 38.35
C TRP A 50 -11.80 -3.87 37.56
N LEU A 51 -11.42 -2.90 36.72
CA LEU A 51 -10.28 -2.96 35.80
C LEU A 51 -8.95 -2.52 36.43
N LYS A 52 -8.98 -1.76 37.54
CA LYS A 52 -7.80 -1.25 38.28
C LYS A 52 -6.83 -0.37 37.44
N THR A 53 -7.34 0.44 36.51
CA THR A 53 -6.52 1.35 35.70
C THR A 53 -6.35 2.72 36.37
N SER A 54 -5.13 3.27 36.37
CA SER A 54 -4.83 4.62 36.90
C SER A 54 -5.06 5.75 35.89
N SER A 55 -5.40 5.41 34.65
CA SER A 55 -5.67 6.32 33.53
C SER A 55 -7.12 6.16 33.07
N PRO A 56 -7.73 7.17 32.42
CA PRO A 56 -9.03 7.00 31.78
C PRO A 56 -8.98 5.81 30.80
N PRO A 57 -9.91 4.85 30.89
CA PRO A 57 -9.83 3.63 30.11
C PRO A 57 -10.25 3.90 28.66
N LYS A 58 -9.47 3.40 27.69
CA LYS A 58 -9.80 3.48 26.26
C LYS A 58 -11.05 2.66 25.90
N TYR A 59 -11.25 1.54 26.58
CA TYR A 59 -12.35 0.60 26.40
C TYR A 59 -13.05 0.40 27.74
N GLU A 60 -14.38 0.23 27.71
CA GLU A 60 -15.19 0.08 28.92
C GLU A 60 -15.75 -1.32 29.08
N LEU A 61 -16.10 -1.66 30.33
CA LEU A 61 -16.87 -2.85 30.67
C LEU A 61 -18.11 -2.38 31.43
N ALA A 62 -19.30 -2.77 30.97
CA ALA A 62 -20.57 -2.51 31.63
C ALA A 62 -21.27 -3.82 32.02
N SER A 63 -22.08 -3.80 33.07
CA SER A 63 -23.16 -4.78 33.23
C SER A 63 -24.41 -4.29 32.51
N VAL A 64 -25.21 -5.24 32.00
CA VAL A 64 -26.45 -5.03 31.27
C VAL A 64 -27.56 -5.71 32.06
N HIS A 65 -28.51 -4.93 32.57
CA HIS A 65 -29.68 -5.45 33.29
C HIS A 65 -30.96 -5.12 32.51
N MET A 66 -32.05 -5.84 32.78
CA MET A 66 -33.38 -5.50 32.26
C MET A 66 -34.21 -4.85 33.37
N ARG A 67 -34.90 -3.74 33.04
CA ARG A 67 -35.72 -2.90 33.94
C ARG A 67 -34.93 -2.20 35.07
N GLU A 68 -34.20 -2.94 35.90
CA GLU A 68 -33.57 -2.43 37.12
C GLU A 68 -32.09 -2.82 37.26
N ARG A 69 -31.28 -1.96 37.90
CA ARG A 69 -29.87 -2.22 38.19
C ARG A 69 -29.72 -3.24 39.32
N ARG A 70 -29.05 -4.37 39.05
CA ARG A 70 -28.70 -5.39 40.06
C ARG A 70 -27.23 -5.26 40.48
N THR A 71 -26.90 -5.53 41.75
CA THR A 71 -25.53 -5.36 42.30
C THR A 71 -24.90 -6.65 42.84
N GLN A 72 -25.71 -7.68 43.06
CA GLN A 72 -25.27 -9.03 43.39
C GLN A 72 -25.04 -9.81 42.09
N LEU A 73 -24.06 -10.71 42.09
CA LEU A 73 -23.75 -11.60 40.98
C LEU A 73 -24.09 -13.04 41.41
N THR A 74 -25.16 -13.58 40.86
CA THR A 74 -25.80 -14.86 41.25
C THR A 74 -26.06 -15.79 40.05
N GLY A 75 -25.87 -15.30 38.83
CA GLY A 75 -26.02 -16.04 37.58
C GLY A 75 -24.69 -16.52 37.00
N VAL A 76 -24.79 -17.15 35.83
CA VAL A 76 -23.64 -17.44 34.97
C VAL A 76 -23.17 -16.13 34.31
N PRO A 77 -21.88 -15.79 34.36
CA PRO A 77 -21.36 -14.62 33.65
C PRO A 77 -21.40 -14.83 32.14
N LEU A 78 -22.10 -13.94 31.44
CA LEU A 78 -22.10 -13.84 29.99
C LEU A 78 -21.48 -12.52 29.56
N LEU A 79 -20.57 -12.53 28.57
CA LEU A 79 -19.89 -11.35 28.06
C LEU A 79 -20.21 -11.14 26.58
N PHE A 80 -20.87 -10.03 26.28
CA PHE A 80 -21.12 -9.56 24.92
C PHE A 80 -19.92 -8.76 24.37
N LEU A 81 -19.49 -9.10 23.15
CA LEU A 81 -18.39 -8.46 22.44
C LEU A 81 -18.88 -7.83 21.12
N PRO A 82 -18.91 -6.49 21.00
CA PRO A 82 -19.39 -5.81 19.79
C PRO A 82 -18.39 -5.91 18.62
N GLY A 83 -18.91 -5.62 17.42
CA GLY A 83 -18.18 -5.66 16.16
C GLY A 83 -17.46 -4.37 15.74
N HIS A 84 -17.12 -4.32 14.45
CA HIS A 84 -16.64 -3.10 13.78
C HIS A 84 -17.71 -2.00 13.87
N LEU A 85 -17.31 -0.80 14.32
CA LEU A 85 -18.21 0.33 14.66
C LEU A 85 -19.29 0.00 15.72
N GLY A 86 -19.14 -1.11 16.46
CA GLY A 86 -20.09 -1.57 17.46
C GLY A 86 -19.94 -0.89 18.82
N SER A 87 -20.90 -1.16 19.71
CA SER A 87 -20.97 -0.63 21.09
C SER A 87 -21.62 -1.64 22.02
N HIS A 88 -21.30 -1.57 23.31
CA HIS A 88 -21.87 -2.42 24.36
C HIS A 88 -23.40 -2.48 24.35
N LYS A 89 -24.06 -1.42 23.85
CA LYS A 89 -25.52 -1.32 23.72
C LYS A 89 -26.17 -2.40 22.84
N GLN A 90 -25.40 -3.01 21.93
CA GLN A 90 -25.87 -4.08 21.05
C GLN A 90 -26.29 -5.36 21.81
N ALA A 91 -25.85 -5.53 23.07
CA ALA A 91 -26.22 -6.66 23.92
C ALA A 91 -27.72 -6.71 24.32
N ARG A 92 -28.46 -5.59 24.23
CA ARG A 92 -29.81 -5.42 24.82
C ARG A 92 -30.81 -6.50 24.44
N SER A 93 -30.80 -6.89 23.17
CA SER A 93 -31.81 -7.77 22.57
C SER A 93 -31.65 -9.21 23.06
N LEU A 94 -30.41 -9.70 23.13
CA LEU A 94 -30.11 -10.99 23.73
C LEU A 94 -30.35 -10.97 25.25
N ALA A 95 -29.92 -9.91 25.93
CA ALA A 95 -30.13 -9.76 27.37
C ALA A 95 -31.61 -9.71 27.76
N ARG A 96 -32.49 -9.23 26.88
CA ARG A 96 -33.96 -9.31 27.01
C ARG A 96 -34.44 -10.76 27.02
N HIS A 97 -34.08 -11.54 26.00
CA HIS A 97 -34.45 -12.95 25.86
C HIS A 97 -33.90 -13.84 26.97
N LEU A 98 -32.67 -13.58 27.43
CA LEU A 98 -32.09 -14.30 28.58
C LEU A 98 -32.81 -13.98 29.90
N ALA A 99 -33.35 -12.78 30.06
CA ALA A 99 -34.12 -12.39 31.25
C ALA A 99 -35.54 -12.99 31.26
N ASP A 100 -36.18 -13.19 30.11
CA ASP A 100 -37.51 -13.83 30.01
C ASP A 100 -37.48 -15.35 30.28
N ARG A 101 -36.29 -15.98 30.22
CA ARG A 101 -36.16 -17.45 30.13
C ARG A 101 -35.56 -18.15 31.32
N GLY A 102 -35.45 -17.44 32.44
CA GLY A 102 -35.26 -18.07 33.73
C GLY A 102 -36.60 -18.43 34.37
N ALA A 103 -36.75 -19.69 34.80
CA ALA A 103 -37.66 -20.01 35.93
C ALA A 103 -37.21 -19.29 37.23
N ASP A 104 -35.98 -18.78 37.22
CA ASP A 104 -35.34 -17.86 38.14
C ASP A 104 -34.76 -16.72 37.30
N GLU A 105 -35.27 -15.48 37.44
CA GLU A 105 -34.88 -14.29 36.65
C GLU A 105 -33.38 -13.93 36.74
N GLN A 106 -32.57 -14.67 37.49
CA GLN A 106 -31.16 -14.39 37.77
C GLN A 106 -30.24 -15.50 37.22
N LEU A 107 -30.65 -16.26 36.20
CA LEU A 107 -29.84 -17.32 35.62
C LEU A 107 -28.53 -16.80 35.00
N PHE A 108 -28.54 -15.61 34.38
CA PHE A 108 -27.38 -14.98 33.75
C PHE A 108 -27.12 -13.57 34.29
N ASP A 109 -25.85 -13.26 34.56
CA ASP A 109 -25.37 -11.89 34.73
C ASP A 109 -24.73 -11.45 33.41
N VAL A 110 -25.39 -10.55 32.67
CA VAL A 110 -24.89 -10.09 31.37
C VAL A 110 -23.95 -8.90 31.53
N PHE A 111 -22.79 -9.01 30.90
CA PHE A 111 -21.78 -7.98 30.75
C PHE A 111 -21.61 -7.64 29.26
N ALA A 112 -21.15 -6.44 28.96
CA ALA A 112 -20.82 -6.02 27.60
C ALA A 112 -19.58 -5.13 27.60
N VAL A 113 -18.71 -5.33 26.62
CA VAL A 113 -17.55 -4.46 26.36
C VAL A 113 -17.97 -3.31 25.45
N ASP A 114 -17.42 -2.11 25.67
CA ASP A 114 -17.40 -1.06 24.65
C ASP A 114 -15.97 -0.85 24.12
N PHE A 115 -15.79 -1.00 22.81
CA PHE A 115 -14.53 -0.76 22.11
C PHE A 115 -14.41 0.68 21.54
N GLY A 116 -15.28 1.61 21.97
CA GLY A 116 -15.23 3.02 21.55
C GLY A 116 -15.69 3.25 20.10
N GLY A 117 -16.48 2.35 19.52
CA GLY A 117 -16.91 2.44 18.11
C GLY A 117 -15.77 2.29 17.11
N GLU A 118 -14.75 1.48 17.41
CA GLU A 118 -13.56 1.33 16.56
C GLU A 118 -13.82 0.64 15.21
N LEU A 119 -13.04 1.06 14.22
CA LEU A 119 -13.00 0.50 12.86
C LEU A 119 -12.21 -0.84 12.80
N SER A 120 -12.43 -1.73 13.76
CA SER A 120 -11.62 -2.95 14.00
C SER A 120 -11.43 -3.81 12.75
N GLY A 121 -12.49 -4.01 11.95
CA GLY A 121 -12.44 -4.75 10.69
C GLY A 121 -11.46 -4.24 9.61
N LEU A 122 -10.81 -3.08 9.82
CA LEU A 122 -9.80 -2.52 8.93
C LEU A 122 -8.36 -2.58 9.47
N SER A 123 -8.14 -2.94 10.74
CA SER A 123 -6.80 -2.89 11.38
C SER A 123 -6.60 -4.00 12.42
N GLY A 124 -5.57 -4.84 12.23
CA GLY A 124 -5.21 -5.89 13.18
C GLY A 124 -4.62 -5.36 14.49
N ASP A 125 -3.99 -4.18 14.49
CA ASP A 125 -3.50 -3.53 15.71
C ASP A 125 -4.66 -3.25 16.69
N LEU A 126 -5.79 -2.76 16.18
CA LEU A 126 -7.00 -2.52 16.98
C LEU A 126 -7.56 -3.84 17.51
N VAL A 127 -7.77 -4.84 16.66
CA VAL A 127 -8.26 -6.18 17.05
C VAL A 127 -7.37 -6.80 18.15
N ARG A 128 -6.05 -6.62 18.07
CA ARG A 128 -5.10 -7.12 19.08
C ARG A 128 -5.15 -6.32 20.39
N GLN A 129 -5.45 -5.02 20.38
CA GLN A 129 -5.73 -4.26 21.60
C GLN A 129 -7.06 -4.68 22.24
N GLN A 130 -8.12 -4.82 21.45
CA GLN A 130 -9.43 -5.29 21.87
C GLN A 130 -9.32 -6.68 22.54
N ALA A 131 -8.59 -7.62 21.94
CA ALA A 131 -8.39 -8.97 22.48
C ALA A 131 -7.62 -8.98 23.82
N ARG A 132 -6.60 -8.11 23.98
CA ARG A 132 -5.92 -7.92 25.27
C ARG A 132 -6.89 -7.42 26.34
N PHE A 133 -7.75 -6.46 26.01
CA PHE A 133 -8.75 -5.93 26.93
C PHE A 133 -9.83 -6.94 27.30
N VAL A 134 -10.31 -7.76 26.36
CA VAL A 134 -11.25 -8.87 26.65
C VAL A 134 -10.68 -9.81 27.71
N ASN A 135 -9.40 -10.15 27.63
CA ASN A 135 -8.73 -10.93 28.67
C ASN A 135 -8.68 -10.23 30.04
N ASP A 136 -8.44 -8.91 30.06
CA ASP A 136 -8.47 -8.13 31.30
C ASP A 136 -9.89 -7.99 31.89
N ALA A 137 -10.91 -7.91 31.04
CA ALA A 137 -12.33 -7.87 31.39
C ALA A 137 -12.85 -9.22 31.91
N VAL A 138 -12.56 -10.34 31.23
CA VAL A 138 -12.85 -11.70 31.72
C VAL A 138 -12.18 -11.95 33.07
N ARG A 139 -10.89 -11.59 33.20
CA ARG A 139 -10.21 -11.65 34.51
C ARG A 139 -10.81 -10.66 35.52
N ALA A 140 -11.43 -9.55 35.13
CA ALA A 140 -12.14 -8.64 36.04
C ALA A 140 -13.44 -9.22 36.58
N ILE A 141 -14.27 -9.79 35.69
CA ILE A 141 -15.54 -10.46 36.03
C ILE A 141 -15.26 -11.62 37.00
N LEU A 142 -14.39 -12.57 36.64
CA LEU A 142 -14.07 -13.73 37.48
C LEU A 142 -13.44 -13.33 38.83
N ARG A 143 -12.65 -12.24 38.89
CA ARG A 143 -12.18 -11.67 40.16
C ARG A 143 -13.34 -11.15 41.02
N GLN A 144 -14.38 -10.56 40.43
CA GLN A 144 -15.49 -9.99 41.17
C GLN A 144 -16.41 -11.05 41.79
N TYR A 145 -16.77 -12.11 41.06
CA TYR A 145 -17.47 -13.28 41.64
C TYR A 145 -16.72 -13.83 42.84
N ARG A 146 -15.40 -14.07 42.70
CA ARG A 146 -14.54 -14.58 43.79
C ARG A 146 -14.49 -13.63 45.01
N LYS A 147 -14.72 -12.32 44.84
CA LYS A 147 -14.86 -11.37 45.98
C LYS A 147 -16.24 -11.45 46.62
N GLN A 148 -17.33 -11.40 45.82
CA GLN A 148 -18.69 -11.42 46.37
C GLN A 148 -18.98 -12.75 47.07
N HIS A 149 -18.57 -13.87 46.47
CA HIS A 149 -18.68 -15.20 47.06
C HIS A 149 -17.97 -15.32 48.42
N LYS A 150 -16.78 -14.70 48.56
CA LYS A 150 -16.06 -14.62 49.85
C LYS A 150 -16.79 -13.77 50.90
N LYS A 151 -17.61 -12.78 50.51
CA LYS A 151 -18.41 -11.97 51.44
C LYS A 151 -19.65 -12.70 51.96
N LEU A 152 -20.20 -13.66 51.21
CA LEU A 152 -21.38 -14.45 51.58
C LEU A 152 -21.12 -15.51 52.68
N GLY A 153 -19.87 -15.64 53.14
CA GLY A 153 -19.50 -16.41 54.32
C GLY A 153 -19.39 -17.93 54.10
N LYS A 154 -18.89 -18.63 55.15
CA LYS A 154 -18.50 -20.05 55.08
C LYS A 154 -19.64 -21.04 54.78
N LYS A 155 -20.92 -20.66 54.97
CA LYS A 155 -22.08 -21.51 54.62
C LYS A 155 -22.35 -21.51 53.11
N ALA A 156 -22.60 -20.33 52.53
CA ALA A 156 -22.86 -20.20 51.09
C ALA A 156 -21.67 -20.69 50.24
N ALA A 157 -20.44 -20.39 50.68
CA ALA A 157 -19.22 -20.83 50.00
C ALA A 157 -18.93 -22.35 50.10
N LYS A 158 -19.82 -23.13 50.72
CA LYS A 158 -19.76 -24.60 50.77
C LYS A 158 -20.86 -25.27 49.91
N THR A 159 -21.86 -24.52 49.42
CA THR A 159 -22.99 -25.06 48.63
C THR A 159 -22.95 -24.69 47.15
N ARG A 160 -22.27 -23.61 46.74
CA ARG A 160 -21.94 -23.34 45.34
C ARG A 160 -20.43 -23.11 45.17
N LYS A 161 -19.92 -23.45 44.00
CA LYS A 161 -18.60 -23.02 43.50
C LYS A 161 -18.80 -21.67 42.79
N GLY A 162 -17.80 -20.79 42.84
CA GLY A 162 -17.84 -19.55 42.05
C GLY A 162 -17.37 -19.80 40.62
N PRO A 163 -18.00 -19.22 39.59
CA PRO A 163 -17.74 -19.57 38.19
C PRO A 163 -16.26 -19.39 37.80
N GLU A 164 -15.76 -20.34 37.02
CA GLU A 164 -14.37 -20.36 36.53
C GLU A 164 -14.21 -19.86 35.10
N SER A 165 -15.31 -19.79 34.34
CA SER A 165 -15.34 -19.37 32.94
C SER A 165 -16.52 -18.44 32.68
N VAL A 166 -16.47 -17.77 31.52
CA VAL A 166 -17.46 -16.81 31.04
C VAL A 166 -18.00 -17.32 29.70
N VAL A 167 -19.32 -17.26 29.51
CA VAL A 167 -19.95 -17.50 28.20
C VAL A 167 -19.73 -16.26 27.35
N VAL A 168 -19.20 -16.41 26.14
CA VAL A 168 -19.00 -15.27 25.24
C VAL A 168 -20.06 -15.28 24.16
N VAL A 169 -20.69 -14.12 23.94
CA VAL A 169 -21.47 -13.88 22.72
C VAL A 169 -20.86 -12.72 21.97
N ALA A 170 -20.63 -12.90 20.68
CA ALA A 170 -19.85 -11.96 19.90
C ALA A 170 -20.51 -11.63 18.57
N HIS A 171 -20.29 -10.41 18.07
CA HIS A 171 -20.80 -9.96 16.79
C HIS A 171 -19.65 -9.54 15.88
N SER A 172 -19.72 -9.94 14.60
CA SER A 172 -18.77 -9.48 13.58
C SER A 172 -17.32 -9.72 14.04
N MET A 173 -16.45 -8.72 13.90
CA MET A 173 -15.06 -8.74 14.39
C MET A 173 -14.91 -9.09 15.88
N GLY A 174 -15.93 -8.89 16.72
CA GLY A 174 -15.91 -9.29 18.13
C GLY A 174 -15.65 -10.80 18.34
N GLY A 175 -16.07 -11.64 17.38
CA GLY A 175 -15.80 -13.08 17.44
C GLY A 175 -14.35 -13.43 17.10
N VAL A 176 -13.72 -12.66 16.21
CA VAL A 176 -12.26 -12.73 15.92
C VAL A 176 -11.48 -12.25 17.14
N VAL A 177 -11.90 -11.16 17.77
CA VAL A 177 -11.36 -10.66 19.04
C VAL A 177 -11.44 -11.74 20.13
N ALA A 178 -12.56 -12.47 20.23
CA ALA A 178 -12.71 -13.58 21.19
C ALA A 178 -11.74 -14.74 20.93
N ARG A 179 -11.54 -15.14 19.66
CA ARG A 179 -10.62 -16.23 19.31
C ARG A 179 -9.15 -15.82 19.48
N LEU A 180 -8.80 -14.58 19.13
CA LEU A 180 -7.46 -14.01 19.36
C LEU A 180 -7.18 -13.83 20.86
N ALA A 181 -8.19 -13.50 21.68
CA ALA A 181 -8.00 -13.38 23.12
C ALA A 181 -7.42 -14.68 23.73
N ALA A 182 -7.80 -15.85 23.22
CA ALA A 182 -7.27 -17.15 23.67
C ALA A 182 -5.81 -17.45 23.22
N THR A 183 -5.26 -16.78 22.21
CA THR A 183 -3.86 -17.00 21.77
C THR A 183 -2.86 -16.21 22.62
N LEU A 184 -3.30 -15.08 23.19
CA LEU A 184 -2.48 -14.06 23.83
C LEU A 184 -1.97 -14.45 25.23
N PRO A 185 -0.76 -14.01 25.63
CA PRO A 185 -0.14 -14.38 26.91
C PRO A 185 -0.83 -13.80 28.16
N ASN A 186 -1.84 -12.95 28.00
CA ASN A 186 -2.68 -12.47 29.10
C ASN A 186 -4.02 -13.21 29.21
N TYR A 187 -4.25 -14.28 28.44
CA TYR A 187 -5.40 -15.18 28.61
C TYR A 187 -5.36 -15.86 29.98
N ALA A 188 -6.53 -16.11 30.57
CA ALA A 188 -6.64 -17.01 31.71
C ALA A 188 -7.05 -18.40 31.18
N PRO A 189 -6.28 -19.47 31.43
CA PRO A 189 -6.64 -20.80 30.97
C PRO A 189 -8.07 -21.19 31.33
N ASN A 190 -8.77 -21.78 30.37
CA ASN A 190 -10.11 -22.35 30.52
C ASN A 190 -11.17 -21.33 30.98
N SER A 191 -10.93 -20.03 30.77
CA SER A 191 -11.82 -18.93 31.19
C SER A 191 -12.87 -18.55 30.15
N ILE A 192 -12.72 -18.99 28.91
CA ILE A 192 -13.75 -18.95 27.86
C ILE A 192 -13.93 -20.40 27.38
N ARG A 193 -15.15 -20.96 27.50
CA ARG A 193 -15.44 -22.38 27.14
C ARG A 193 -16.62 -22.58 26.19
N HIS A 194 -17.40 -21.54 25.94
CA HIS A 194 -18.51 -21.55 25.00
C HIS A 194 -18.63 -20.16 24.36
N VAL A 195 -18.62 -20.11 23.03
CA VAL A 195 -18.63 -18.89 22.23
C VAL A 195 -19.74 -19.00 21.19
N VAL A 196 -20.74 -18.12 21.26
CA VAL A 196 -21.73 -17.94 20.18
C VAL A 196 -21.37 -16.68 19.41
N SER A 197 -21.34 -16.76 18.08
CA SER A 197 -20.86 -15.69 17.22
C SER A 197 -21.86 -15.42 16.09
N LEU A 198 -22.11 -14.14 15.84
CA LEU A 198 -23.15 -13.65 14.94
C LEU A 198 -22.50 -12.82 13.82
N GLY A 199 -22.56 -13.32 12.58
CA GLY A 199 -21.96 -12.66 11.41
C GLY A 199 -20.45 -12.45 11.53
N THR A 200 -19.73 -13.34 12.23
CA THR A 200 -18.28 -13.19 12.45
C THR A 200 -17.48 -13.68 11.25
N PRO A 201 -16.47 -12.92 10.76
CA PRO A 201 -15.56 -13.40 9.72
C PRO A 201 -14.46 -14.26 10.37
N TYR A 202 -14.60 -15.57 10.33
CA TYR A 202 -13.66 -16.53 10.89
C TYR A 202 -12.70 -17.14 9.86
N GLU A 203 -13.13 -17.31 8.61
CA GLU A 203 -12.31 -17.86 7.51
C GLU A 203 -11.26 -16.84 7.04
N ARG A 204 -11.68 -15.62 6.67
CA ARG A 204 -10.80 -14.54 6.18
C ARG A 204 -11.35 -13.15 6.54
N PRO A 205 -10.48 -12.13 6.69
CA PRO A 205 -10.92 -10.77 7.00
C PRO A 205 -11.70 -10.13 5.83
N PRO A 206 -12.78 -9.37 6.09
CA PRO A 206 -13.51 -8.63 5.05
C PRO A 206 -12.63 -7.57 4.35
N PHE A 207 -11.58 -7.10 5.02
CA PHE A 207 -10.58 -6.19 4.46
C PHE A 207 -9.17 -6.78 4.58
N PRO A 208 -8.71 -7.56 3.59
CA PRO A 208 -7.48 -8.34 3.69
C PRO A 208 -6.19 -7.56 3.41
N PHE A 209 -6.27 -6.24 3.20
CA PHE A 209 -5.14 -5.40 2.79
C PHE A 209 -4.27 -4.90 3.95
N ASP A 210 -4.70 -5.06 5.21
CA ASP A 210 -3.86 -4.75 6.37
C ASP A 210 -2.96 -5.93 6.74
N ALA A 211 -1.68 -5.63 7.00
CA ALA A 211 -0.67 -6.63 7.29
C ALA A 211 -0.76 -7.19 8.72
N GLU A 212 -1.20 -6.40 9.70
CA GLU A 212 -1.41 -6.90 11.07
C GLU A 212 -2.67 -7.75 11.17
N MET A 213 -3.73 -7.39 10.43
CA MET A 213 -4.94 -8.21 10.31
C MET A 213 -4.60 -9.62 9.78
N GLN A 214 -3.74 -9.70 8.76
CA GLN A 214 -3.32 -10.98 8.18
C GLN A 214 -2.47 -11.81 9.18
N HIS A 215 -1.66 -11.17 10.02
CA HIS A 215 -1.00 -11.85 11.14
C HIS A 215 -1.99 -12.35 12.20
N VAL A 216 -3.07 -11.61 12.49
CA VAL A 216 -4.11 -12.04 13.44
C VAL A 216 -4.79 -13.34 12.98
N TYR A 217 -5.13 -13.48 11.69
CA TYR A 217 -5.76 -14.71 11.19
C TYR A 217 -4.75 -15.87 11.11
N ALA A 218 -3.48 -15.60 10.80
CA ALA A 218 -2.42 -16.61 10.86
C ALA A 218 -2.15 -17.09 12.31
N GLU A 219 -2.16 -16.18 13.29
CA GLU A 219 -2.00 -16.47 14.72
C GLU A 219 -3.17 -17.32 15.26
N ILE A 220 -4.38 -17.11 14.75
CA ILE A 220 -5.56 -17.94 15.05
C ILE A 220 -5.45 -19.33 14.43
N ALA A 221 -5.07 -19.44 13.16
CA ALA A 221 -5.00 -20.70 12.42
C ALA A 221 -3.86 -21.61 12.93
N HIS A 222 -2.66 -21.08 13.15
CA HIS A 222 -1.55 -21.85 13.72
C HIS A 222 -1.92 -22.47 15.08
N ARG A 223 -2.74 -21.75 15.88
CA ARG A 223 -3.28 -22.20 17.17
C ARG A 223 -4.50 -23.13 17.05
N LEU A 224 -4.81 -23.59 15.84
CA LEU A 224 -5.64 -24.77 15.57
C LEU A 224 -4.75 -25.91 15.06
N ASP A 225 -3.79 -25.61 14.17
CA ASP A 225 -2.80 -26.59 13.68
C ASP A 225 -2.02 -27.22 14.85
N ASP A 226 -1.53 -26.41 15.80
CA ASP A 226 -0.87 -26.81 17.07
C ASP A 226 -1.74 -27.74 17.96
N ALA A 227 -3.05 -27.82 17.69
CA ALA A 227 -4.05 -28.57 18.44
C ALA A 227 -4.84 -29.52 17.50
N SER A 228 -4.17 -30.00 16.45
CA SER A 228 -4.69 -30.95 15.46
C SER A 228 -3.86 -32.24 15.32
N ASP A 229 -2.75 -32.35 16.07
CA ASP A 229 -2.08 -33.63 16.34
C ASP A 229 -2.92 -34.52 17.29
N ASP A 230 -3.87 -33.93 18.03
CA ASP A 230 -4.89 -34.64 18.81
C ASP A 230 -5.86 -35.40 17.87
N THR A 231 -6.25 -36.64 18.21
CA THR A 231 -7.21 -37.38 17.38
C THR A 231 -8.62 -36.77 17.45
N ALA A 232 -9.51 -37.16 16.53
CA ALA A 232 -10.88 -36.66 16.52
C ALA A 232 -11.65 -36.94 17.83
N ASP A 233 -11.31 -38.02 18.53
CA ASP A 233 -11.89 -38.40 19.82
C ASP A 233 -11.26 -37.63 20.99
N ASP A 234 -9.91 -37.50 21.03
CA ASP A 234 -9.21 -36.65 22.01
C ASP A 234 -9.72 -35.20 21.93
N ALA A 235 -9.88 -34.70 20.70
CA ALA A 235 -10.41 -33.37 20.41
C ALA A 235 -11.91 -33.22 20.71
N ALA A 236 -12.65 -34.29 21.01
CA ALA A 236 -14.05 -34.23 21.46
C ALA A 236 -14.16 -34.28 23.00
N ASP A 237 -13.28 -35.02 23.66
CA ASP A 237 -13.29 -35.25 25.11
C ASP A 237 -12.51 -34.21 25.93
N ASP A 238 -11.74 -33.31 25.31
CA ASP A 238 -11.22 -32.12 26.01
C ASP A 238 -12.36 -31.19 26.48
N ALA A 239 -12.82 -31.44 27.70
CA ALA A 239 -13.78 -30.64 28.44
C ALA A 239 -13.31 -29.18 28.66
N THR A 240 -12.01 -28.90 28.59
CA THR A 240 -11.43 -27.58 28.81
C THR A 240 -11.47 -26.70 27.57
N ALA A 241 -11.48 -27.30 26.37
CA ALA A 241 -11.53 -26.58 25.11
C ALA A 241 -12.83 -25.76 24.93
N PRO A 242 -12.72 -24.58 24.30
CA PRO A 242 -13.88 -23.80 23.89
C PRO A 242 -14.64 -24.44 22.73
N VAL A 243 -15.98 -24.40 22.84
CA VAL A 243 -16.93 -24.69 21.77
C VAL A 243 -17.26 -23.40 21.02
N TYR A 244 -17.30 -23.44 19.68
CA TYR A 244 -17.63 -22.29 18.82
C TYR A 244 -18.89 -22.53 17.98
N ILE A 245 -19.88 -21.67 18.12
CA ILE A 245 -21.07 -21.62 17.28
C ILE A 245 -21.01 -20.34 16.45
N SER A 246 -21.13 -20.44 15.13
CA SER A 246 -21.14 -19.31 14.21
C SER A 246 -22.43 -19.30 13.40
N ILE A 247 -23.13 -18.16 13.42
CA ILE A 247 -24.42 -17.98 12.75
C ILE A 247 -24.32 -16.82 11.76
N ALA A 248 -24.50 -17.12 10.48
CA ALA A 248 -24.38 -16.17 9.38
C ALA A 248 -25.76 -15.70 8.88
N GLY A 249 -25.90 -14.40 8.58
CA GLY A 249 -27.17 -13.78 8.19
C GLY A 249 -27.67 -14.08 6.77
N GLY A 250 -26.89 -14.80 5.95
CA GLY A 250 -27.21 -15.07 4.55
C GLY A 250 -26.94 -13.91 3.60
N HIS A 251 -27.65 -13.87 2.48
CA HIS A 251 -27.32 -12.99 1.35
C HIS A 251 -27.41 -11.50 1.69
N LYS A 252 -28.27 -11.10 2.62
CA LYS A 252 -28.40 -9.71 3.09
C LYS A 252 -27.21 -9.22 3.93
N ASP A 253 -26.32 -10.10 4.42
CA ASP A 253 -25.10 -9.64 5.11
C ASP A 253 -24.04 -9.14 4.11
N LEU A 254 -24.14 -7.85 3.80
CA LEU A 254 -23.24 -7.15 2.89
C LEU A 254 -21.90 -6.75 3.53
N ILE A 255 -21.70 -6.97 4.84
CA ILE A 255 -20.47 -6.59 5.57
C ILE A 255 -19.61 -7.83 5.84
N VAL A 256 -20.22 -8.93 6.27
CA VAL A 256 -19.58 -10.23 6.43
C VAL A 256 -20.35 -11.26 5.61
N HIS A 257 -19.89 -11.46 4.38
CA HIS A 257 -20.49 -12.42 3.47
C HIS A 257 -20.40 -13.84 4.03
N THR A 258 -21.49 -14.61 3.92
CA THR A 258 -21.68 -15.92 4.55
C THR A 258 -20.46 -16.86 4.53
N PRO A 259 -19.71 -17.06 3.42
CA PRO A 259 -18.52 -17.92 3.41
C PRO A 259 -17.39 -17.49 4.34
N LEU A 260 -17.34 -16.20 4.73
CA LEU A 260 -16.37 -15.71 5.72
C LEU A 260 -16.69 -16.24 7.12
N SER A 261 -17.92 -16.66 7.42
CA SER A 261 -18.33 -17.19 8.72
C SER A 261 -18.14 -18.70 8.90
N ALA A 262 -17.47 -19.36 7.96
CA ALA A 262 -16.99 -20.74 8.13
C ALA A 262 -16.00 -20.83 9.31
N VAL A 263 -16.12 -21.89 10.11
CA VAL A 263 -15.42 -22.09 11.40
C VAL A 263 -14.13 -22.91 11.27
N ASP A 264 -13.83 -23.34 10.06
CA ASP A 264 -12.83 -24.35 9.69
C ASP A 264 -11.40 -24.00 10.14
N ARG A 265 -11.07 -22.71 10.29
CA ARG A 265 -9.76 -22.22 10.79
C ARG A 265 -9.72 -21.91 12.28
N VAL A 266 -10.81 -22.16 13.02
CA VAL A 266 -11.01 -21.66 14.38
C VAL A 266 -11.07 -22.79 15.41
N ALA A 267 -11.77 -23.87 15.10
CA ALA A 267 -11.88 -25.05 15.95
C ALA A 267 -12.22 -26.32 15.13
N HIS A 268 -11.83 -27.47 15.68
CA HIS A 268 -12.13 -28.80 15.12
C HIS A 268 -13.67 -28.99 14.94
N PRO A 269 -14.16 -29.75 13.94
CA PRO A 269 -15.59 -30.01 13.77
C PRO A 269 -16.28 -30.60 15.02
N ALA A 270 -15.60 -31.44 15.80
CA ALA A 270 -16.14 -31.98 17.07
C ALA A 270 -16.38 -30.91 18.17
N ARG A 271 -15.90 -29.67 17.97
CA ARG A 271 -16.07 -28.52 18.88
C ARG A 271 -16.63 -27.29 18.17
N SER A 272 -17.16 -27.41 16.95
CA SER A 272 -17.65 -26.27 16.18
C SER A 272 -18.93 -26.53 15.39
N LEU A 273 -19.78 -25.50 15.29
CA LEU A 273 -21.00 -25.48 14.50
C LEU A 273 -21.05 -24.20 13.66
N ALA A 274 -21.35 -24.33 12.37
CA ALA A 274 -21.64 -23.21 11.49
C ALA A 274 -23.08 -23.33 10.99
N LEU A 275 -23.86 -22.24 11.11
CA LEU A 275 -25.28 -22.18 10.75
C LEU A 275 -25.54 -21.00 9.82
N LEU A 276 -26.47 -21.19 8.87
CA LEU A 276 -27.04 -20.14 8.05
C LEU A 276 -28.49 -19.87 8.50
N THR A 277 -28.83 -18.61 8.79
CA THR A 277 -30.17 -18.25 9.31
C THR A 277 -31.32 -18.61 8.37
N THR A 278 -31.09 -18.62 7.05
CA THR A 278 -32.09 -19.04 6.03
C THR A 278 -32.26 -20.55 5.89
N ALA A 279 -31.43 -21.35 6.56
CA ALA A 279 -31.57 -22.80 6.66
C ALA A 279 -32.06 -23.27 8.04
N MET A 280 -31.89 -22.47 9.10
CA MET A 280 -32.34 -22.79 10.46
C MET A 280 -33.88 -22.96 10.51
N PRO A 281 -34.43 -24.16 10.82
CA PRO A 281 -35.86 -24.44 10.63
C PRO A 281 -36.82 -23.52 11.39
N SER A 282 -36.41 -23.08 12.60
CA SER A 282 -37.21 -22.18 13.45
C SER A 282 -36.80 -20.71 13.33
N VAL A 283 -36.04 -20.35 12.29
CA VAL A 283 -35.70 -18.97 11.95
C VAL A 283 -36.07 -18.68 10.49
N GLY A 284 -35.52 -19.44 9.53
CA GLY A 284 -35.89 -19.39 8.10
C GLY A 284 -35.61 -18.07 7.36
N LEU A 285 -34.98 -17.08 8.00
CA LEU A 285 -34.91 -15.71 7.53
C LEU A 285 -33.52 -15.23 7.15
N THR A 286 -33.47 -14.40 6.11
CA THR A 286 -32.28 -13.66 5.67
C THR A 286 -32.17 -12.34 6.42
N MET A 287 -30.95 -11.97 6.80
CA MET A 287 -30.68 -10.91 7.76
C MET A 287 -29.50 -10.05 7.30
N ASP A 288 -29.66 -8.74 7.37
CA ASP A 288 -28.52 -7.84 7.28
C ASP A 288 -27.63 -7.96 8.53
N HIS A 289 -26.43 -7.39 8.43
CA HIS A 289 -25.39 -7.50 9.45
C HIS A 289 -25.81 -7.01 10.86
N LEU A 290 -26.79 -6.10 10.94
CA LEU A 290 -27.29 -5.57 12.22
C LEU A 290 -28.59 -6.25 12.65
N CYS A 291 -29.39 -6.80 11.73
CA CYS A 291 -30.56 -7.62 12.05
C CYS A 291 -30.22 -8.79 12.97
N LEU A 292 -29.04 -9.39 12.81
CA LEU A 292 -28.46 -10.38 13.72
C LEU A 292 -28.46 -9.96 15.22
N LEU A 293 -28.51 -8.66 15.53
CA LEU A 293 -28.44 -8.10 16.89
C LEU A 293 -29.80 -7.66 17.48
N TRP A 294 -30.90 -7.74 16.73
CA TRP A 294 -32.23 -7.37 17.22
C TRP A 294 -33.35 -8.29 16.77
N CYS A 295 -33.09 -9.19 15.82
CA CYS A 295 -34.06 -10.14 15.30
C CYS A 295 -34.61 -11.07 16.38
N HIS A 296 -35.92 -11.01 16.61
CA HIS A 296 -36.61 -11.81 17.62
C HIS A 296 -36.41 -13.30 17.39
N GLN A 297 -36.83 -13.84 16.25
CA GLN A 297 -36.77 -15.28 15.93
C GLN A 297 -35.37 -15.90 16.11
N LEU A 298 -34.30 -15.18 15.73
CA LEU A 298 -32.93 -15.65 15.92
C LEU A 298 -32.48 -15.58 17.38
N LEU A 299 -32.64 -14.42 18.02
CA LEU A 299 -32.12 -14.21 19.37
C LEU A 299 -32.89 -15.02 20.42
N ASP A 300 -34.16 -15.33 20.13
CA ASP A 300 -34.97 -16.31 20.83
C ASP A 300 -34.23 -17.65 20.90
N ARG A 301 -33.87 -18.23 19.74
CA ARG A 301 -33.20 -19.53 19.65
C ARG A 301 -31.77 -19.52 20.18
N VAL A 302 -31.04 -18.42 19.99
CA VAL A 302 -29.71 -18.22 20.59
C VAL A 302 -29.79 -18.19 22.11
N ALA A 303 -30.80 -17.53 22.69
CA ALA A 303 -31.00 -17.52 24.14
C ALA A 303 -31.38 -18.92 24.66
N GLN A 304 -32.26 -19.66 23.97
CA GLN A 304 -32.56 -21.06 24.33
C GLN A 304 -31.30 -21.92 24.35
N SER A 305 -30.44 -21.84 23.32
CA SER A 305 -29.23 -22.67 23.26
C SER A 305 -28.23 -22.32 24.37
N ILE A 306 -28.14 -21.04 24.75
CA ILE A 306 -27.28 -20.56 25.84
C ILE A 306 -27.82 -21.00 27.21
N VAL A 307 -29.14 -20.98 27.42
CA VAL A 307 -29.79 -21.52 28.63
C VAL A 307 -29.56 -23.03 28.75
N ALA A 308 -29.71 -23.77 27.64
CA ALA A 308 -29.65 -25.23 27.65
C ALA A 308 -28.24 -25.80 27.93
N VAL A 309 -27.16 -25.07 27.62
CA VAL A 309 -25.76 -25.48 27.95
C VAL A 309 -25.32 -25.13 29.37
N VAL A 310 -26.24 -24.70 30.24
CA VAL A 310 -25.99 -24.29 31.62
C VAL A 310 -26.73 -25.17 32.62
N ASP A 311 -26.04 -25.60 33.66
CA ASP A 311 -26.63 -26.19 34.85
C ASP A 311 -27.25 -25.09 35.73
N ALA A 312 -28.58 -25.01 35.75
CA ALA A 312 -29.32 -23.95 36.44
C ALA A 312 -29.17 -23.97 37.97
N GLU A 313 -28.88 -25.13 38.56
CA GLU A 313 -28.66 -25.30 40.01
C GLU A 313 -27.23 -24.89 40.39
N LYS A 314 -26.22 -25.37 39.65
CA LYS A 314 -24.80 -25.11 39.93
C LYS A 314 -24.37 -23.72 39.48
N ARG A 315 -25.05 -23.14 38.48
CA ARG A 315 -24.65 -21.90 37.77
C ARG A 315 -23.28 -22.04 37.10
N GLU A 316 -23.06 -23.18 36.45
CA GLU A 316 -21.87 -23.49 35.66
C GLU A 316 -22.29 -24.05 34.29
N LEU A 317 -21.39 -23.99 33.30
CA LEU A 317 -21.59 -24.65 32.01
C LEU A 317 -21.57 -26.18 32.16
N LEU A 318 -22.29 -26.89 31.29
CA LEU A 318 -22.18 -28.36 31.17
C LEU A 318 -20.71 -28.78 30.95
N PRO A 319 -20.23 -29.88 31.58
CA PRO A 319 -18.81 -30.12 31.78
C PRO A 319 -18.02 -30.44 30.51
N SER A 320 -18.50 -31.35 29.64
CA SER A 320 -17.81 -31.77 28.42
C SER A 320 -18.11 -30.85 27.23
N ALA A 321 -17.12 -30.68 26.33
CA ALA A 321 -17.27 -29.84 25.14
C ALA A 321 -18.25 -30.46 24.12
N SER A 322 -18.17 -31.78 23.92
CA SER A 322 -19.08 -32.59 23.12
C SER A 322 -20.56 -32.39 23.52
N LEU A 323 -20.89 -32.45 24.81
CA LEU A 323 -22.25 -32.23 25.31
C LEU A 323 -22.71 -30.78 25.10
N ARG A 324 -21.86 -29.78 25.40
CA ARG A 324 -22.15 -28.36 25.12
C ARG A 324 -22.47 -28.12 23.63
N LEU A 325 -21.78 -28.82 22.72
CA LEU A 325 -22.02 -28.71 21.28
C LEU A 325 -23.31 -29.44 20.85
N ALA A 326 -23.58 -30.63 21.38
CA ALA A 326 -24.81 -31.37 21.09
C ALA A 326 -26.05 -30.59 21.53
N THR A 327 -26.17 -30.27 22.82
CA THR A 327 -27.34 -29.59 23.39
C THR A 327 -27.63 -28.24 22.70
N ALA A 328 -26.59 -27.46 22.34
CA ALA A 328 -26.80 -26.23 21.60
C ALA A 328 -27.21 -26.45 20.13
N ARG A 329 -26.63 -27.46 19.46
CA ARG A 329 -26.99 -27.87 18.09
C ARG A 329 -28.44 -28.30 18.01
N ASP A 330 -28.89 -29.15 18.93
CA ASP A 330 -30.25 -29.68 18.94
C ASP A 330 -31.28 -28.54 19.09
N VAL A 331 -31.06 -27.60 20.02
CA VAL A 331 -31.94 -26.42 20.22
C VAL A 331 -31.96 -25.47 19.02
N LEU A 332 -30.81 -25.27 18.36
CA LEU A 332 -30.69 -24.37 17.19
C LEU A 332 -31.23 -24.98 15.89
N LEU A 333 -31.30 -26.31 15.80
CA LEU A 333 -31.85 -27.04 14.63
C LEU A 333 -33.29 -27.53 14.82
N ALA A 334 -33.80 -27.63 16.05
CA ALA A 334 -35.16 -28.09 16.34
C ALA A 334 -36.23 -27.28 15.58
N GLY A 335 -36.93 -27.94 14.67
CA GLY A 335 -38.12 -27.43 13.99
C GLY A 335 -39.35 -27.49 14.91
N GLY A 336 -40.32 -26.60 14.68
CA GLY A 336 -41.56 -26.53 15.45
C GLY A 336 -42.60 -27.60 15.07
N ALA A 337 -42.24 -28.88 15.18
CA ALA A 337 -43.18 -30.02 15.08
C ALA A 337 -42.65 -31.24 15.85
N ASP A 338 -41.49 -31.76 15.44
CA ASP A 338 -40.87 -32.96 16.01
C ASP A 338 -39.69 -32.60 16.92
N ALA A 339 -39.89 -32.71 18.23
CA ALA A 339 -38.82 -32.50 19.22
C ALA A 339 -37.88 -33.72 19.37
N ASP A 340 -38.32 -34.89 18.91
CA ASP A 340 -37.64 -36.18 19.03
C ASP A 340 -36.79 -36.54 17.79
N ALA A 341 -36.24 -35.52 17.11
CA ALA A 341 -35.38 -35.72 15.95
C ALA A 341 -34.04 -36.39 16.33
N ASP A 342 -33.78 -37.54 15.74
CA ASP A 342 -32.66 -38.43 16.08
C ASP A 342 -31.29 -37.71 16.04
N ALA A 343 -30.40 -38.02 16.98
CA ALA A 343 -29.12 -37.32 17.11
C ALA A 343 -28.21 -37.44 15.86
N ALA A 344 -28.40 -38.51 15.09
CA ALA A 344 -27.81 -38.71 13.77
C ALA A 344 -28.35 -37.72 12.72
N VAL A 345 -29.66 -37.45 12.70
CA VAL A 345 -30.30 -36.48 11.80
C VAL A 345 -29.79 -35.08 12.10
N ASN A 346 -29.66 -34.69 13.37
CA ASN A 346 -29.08 -33.40 13.76
C ASN A 346 -27.58 -33.30 13.40
N ALA A 347 -26.85 -34.40 13.34
CA ALA A 347 -25.47 -34.42 12.84
C ALA A 347 -25.41 -34.22 11.31
N THR A 348 -26.24 -34.91 10.54
CA THR A 348 -26.34 -34.71 9.08
C THR A 348 -26.78 -33.28 8.73
N THR A 349 -27.77 -32.74 9.44
CA THR A 349 -28.24 -31.36 9.25
C THR A 349 -27.16 -30.34 9.59
N ALA A 350 -26.33 -30.57 10.61
CA ALA A 350 -25.19 -29.70 10.92
C ALA A 350 -24.12 -29.69 9.79
N LEU A 351 -23.89 -30.83 9.12
CA LEU A 351 -23.00 -30.90 7.95
C LEU A 351 -23.58 -30.14 6.75
N LEU A 352 -24.89 -30.27 6.49
CA LEU A 352 -25.59 -29.48 5.46
C LEU A 352 -25.51 -27.98 5.74
N HIS A 353 -25.69 -27.56 7.00
CA HIS A 353 -25.53 -26.16 7.41
C HIS A 353 -24.10 -25.63 7.22
N ARG A 354 -23.07 -26.44 7.49
CA ARG A 354 -21.67 -26.07 7.21
C ARG A 354 -21.46 -25.84 5.70
N GLU A 355 -22.04 -26.69 4.84
CA GLU A 355 -21.95 -26.50 3.39
C GLU A 355 -22.76 -25.29 2.91
N TYR A 356 -23.96 -25.03 3.44
CA TYR A 356 -24.69 -23.79 3.13
C TYR A 356 -23.91 -22.53 3.54
N VAL A 357 -23.15 -22.58 4.65
CA VAL A 357 -22.25 -21.48 5.04
C VAL A 357 -21.09 -21.35 4.06
N ARG A 358 -20.44 -22.46 3.67
CA ARG A 358 -19.32 -22.50 2.72
C ARG A 358 -19.69 -22.02 1.32
N SER A 359 -20.77 -22.57 0.76
CA SER A 359 -21.37 -22.15 -0.51
C SER A 359 -21.93 -20.72 -0.43
N GLY A 360 -22.34 -20.29 0.77
CA GLY A 360 -22.72 -18.91 1.09
C GLY A 360 -24.21 -18.58 0.95
N TYR A 361 -25.07 -19.60 0.85
CA TYR A 361 -26.51 -19.45 0.64
C TYR A 361 -27.31 -20.73 0.90
N HIS A 362 -28.61 -20.56 1.08
CA HIS A 362 -29.61 -21.63 1.01
C HIS A 362 -30.31 -21.58 -0.36
N ALA A 363 -30.60 -22.73 -0.98
CA ALA A 363 -31.06 -22.80 -2.37
C ALA A 363 -32.38 -22.03 -2.62
N LEU A 364 -33.32 -22.07 -1.66
CA LEU A 364 -34.59 -21.34 -1.76
C LEU A 364 -34.42 -19.81 -1.60
N GLU A 365 -33.33 -19.34 -0.98
CA GLU A 365 -33.09 -17.92 -0.73
C GLU A 365 -32.86 -17.16 -2.05
N PHE A 366 -32.05 -17.71 -2.96
CA PHE A 366 -31.73 -17.10 -4.25
C PHE A 366 -32.95 -16.91 -5.16
N ALA A 367 -33.93 -17.82 -5.09
CA ALA A 367 -35.17 -17.72 -5.86
C ALA A 367 -36.02 -16.49 -5.48
N SER A 368 -35.88 -15.98 -4.25
CA SER A 368 -36.67 -14.84 -3.76
C SER A 368 -36.19 -13.47 -4.27
N TYR A 369 -34.92 -13.34 -4.68
CA TYR A 369 -34.30 -12.03 -4.98
C TYR A 369 -34.47 -11.53 -6.42
N GLY A 370 -34.64 -12.43 -7.40
CA GLY A 370 -34.74 -12.05 -8.81
C GLY A 370 -33.52 -11.26 -9.33
N LEU A 371 -32.31 -11.76 -9.03
CA LEU A 371 -31.04 -11.11 -9.38
C LEU A 371 -30.88 -10.91 -10.90
N LEU A 372 -30.31 -9.77 -11.28
CA LEU A 372 -29.96 -9.43 -12.67
C LEU A 372 -28.64 -10.08 -13.09
N THR A 373 -27.70 -10.24 -12.17
CA THR A 373 -26.43 -10.91 -12.39
C THR A 373 -26.57 -12.43 -12.28
N PRO A 374 -25.99 -13.23 -13.20
CA PRO A 374 -25.98 -14.68 -13.07
C PRO A 374 -25.31 -15.12 -11.76
N GLN A 375 -25.96 -16.01 -11.02
CA GLN A 375 -25.52 -16.49 -9.69
C GLN A 375 -24.00 -16.75 -9.55
N PRO A 376 -23.32 -17.53 -10.42
CA PRO A 376 -21.88 -17.77 -10.28
C PRO A 376 -21.04 -16.49 -10.47
N LEU A 377 -21.48 -15.55 -11.32
CA LEU A 377 -20.80 -14.27 -11.50
C LEU A 377 -21.02 -13.34 -10.29
N PHE A 378 -22.22 -13.34 -9.71
CA PHE A 378 -22.50 -12.63 -8.45
C PHE A 378 -21.60 -13.15 -7.32
N HIS A 379 -21.54 -14.47 -7.12
CA HIS A 379 -20.69 -15.09 -6.11
C HIS A 379 -19.21 -14.76 -6.31
N LEU A 380 -18.68 -14.94 -7.52
CA LEU A 380 -17.27 -14.64 -7.85
C LEU A 380 -16.92 -13.17 -7.60
N LEU A 381 -17.75 -12.24 -8.07
CA LEU A 381 -17.47 -10.82 -7.88
C LEU A 381 -17.60 -10.39 -6.41
N ARG A 382 -18.51 -11.01 -5.64
CA ARG A 382 -18.70 -10.75 -4.21
C ARG A 382 -17.60 -11.34 -3.34
N SER A 383 -17.12 -12.56 -3.65
CA SER A 383 -16.08 -13.25 -2.86
C SER A 383 -14.65 -12.79 -3.19
N SER A 384 -14.40 -12.30 -4.41
CA SER A 384 -13.07 -11.97 -4.93
C SER A 384 -12.87 -10.49 -5.28
N VAL A 385 -13.60 -9.57 -4.64
CA VAL A 385 -13.39 -8.11 -4.79
C VAL A 385 -11.92 -7.73 -4.54
N SER A 386 -11.28 -8.33 -3.52
CA SER A 386 -9.87 -8.08 -3.21
C SER A 386 -8.94 -8.45 -4.37
N THR A 387 -9.19 -9.61 -5.00
CA THR A 387 -8.47 -10.11 -6.17
C THR A 387 -8.51 -9.15 -7.36
N VAL A 388 -9.65 -8.48 -7.61
CA VAL A 388 -9.75 -7.46 -8.67
C VAL A 388 -8.76 -6.32 -8.43
N VAL A 389 -8.61 -5.85 -7.18
CA VAL A 389 -7.66 -4.77 -6.83
C VAL A 389 -6.21 -5.22 -6.98
N LEU A 390 -5.89 -6.47 -6.60
CA LEU A 390 -4.55 -7.06 -6.79
C LEU A 390 -4.17 -7.12 -8.27
N VAL A 391 -5.09 -7.60 -9.12
CA VAL A 391 -4.87 -7.73 -10.57
C VAL A 391 -4.72 -6.34 -11.20
N MET A 392 -5.51 -5.34 -10.80
CA MET A 392 -5.30 -3.95 -11.26
C MET A 392 -3.93 -3.41 -10.89
N TYR A 393 -3.44 -3.68 -9.66
CA TYR A 393 -2.12 -3.20 -9.21
C TYR A 393 -0.98 -3.92 -9.93
N ALA A 394 -1.08 -5.24 -10.13
CA ALA A 394 -0.13 -6.00 -10.94
C ALA A 394 -0.10 -5.51 -12.40
N LEU A 395 -1.26 -5.27 -13.03
CA LEU A 395 -1.36 -4.67 -14.36
C LEU A 395 -0.72 -3.29 -14.41
N ALA A 396 -0.90 -2.45 -13.39
CA ALA A 396 -0.29 -1.11 -13.34
C ALA A 396 1.25 -1.17 -13.26
N LEU A 397 1.82 -2.09 -12.48
CA LEU A 397 3.27 -2.34 -12.42
C LEU A 397 3.81 -2.89 -13.75
N HIS A 398 3.13 -3.87 -14.34
CA HIS A 398 3.51 -4.50 -15.60
C HIS A 398 3.43 -3.52 -16.80
N ILE A 399 2.38 -2.69 -16.86
CA ILE A 399 2.29 -1.62 -17.86
C ILE A 399 3.44 -0.62 -17.68
N LEU A 400 3.78 -0.25 -16.44
CA LEU A 400 4.92 0.64 -16.17
C LEU A 400 6.25 -0.01 -16.61
N SER A 401 6.48 -1.28 -16.31
CA SER A 401 7.60 -2.11 -16.82
C SER A 401 7.71 -2.00 -18.35
N LEU A 402 6.63 -2.31 -19.06
CA LEU A 402 6.58 -2.28 -20.52
C LEU A 402 6.79 -0.88 -21.09
N GLN A 403 6.20 0.16 -20.52
CA GLN A 403 6.41 1.54 -20.97
C GLN A 403 7.86 1.98 -20.80
N VAL A 404 8.52 1.59 -19.71
CA VAL A 404 9.95 1.84 -19.48
C VAL A 404 10.81 1.12 -20.53
N ALA A 405 10.52 -0.15 -20.82
CA ALA A 405 11.24 -0.91 -21.85
C ALA A 405 11.06 -0.32 -23.27
N HIS A 406 9.84 0.06 -23.64
CA HIS A 406 9.57 0.73 -24.93
C HIS A 406 10.26 2.09 -25.04
N TRP A 407 10.24 2.88 -23.96
CA TRP A 407 10.95 4.16 -23.89
C TRP A 407 12.46 3.98 -24.08
N GLN A 408 13.08 2.99 -23.45
CA GLN A 408 14.50 2.68 -23.64
C GLN A 408 14.81 2.25 -25.08
N ALA A 409 14.02 1.33 -25.64
CA ALA A 409 14.17 0.87 -27.03
C ALA A 409 14.07 2.01 -28.06
N ALA A 410 13.19 3.00 -27.83
CA ALA A 410 13.02 4.17 -28.69
C ALA A 410 14.25 5.12 -28.77
N PHE A 411 15.30 4.87 -27.99
CA PHE A 411 16.59 5.57 -28.06
C PHE A 411 17.79 4.68 -28.41
N ASN A 412 17.62 3.36 -28.55
CA ASN A 412 18.70 2.42 -28.88
C ASN A 412 19.00 2.32 -30.40
N PHE A 413 18.47 3.23 -31.22
CA PHE A 413 18.62 3.24 -32.69
C PHE A 413 20.01 3.72 -33.19
N GLN A 414 21.09 3.28 -32.54
CA GLN A 414 22.48 3.38 -33.05
C GLN A 414 23.32 2.13 -32.71
N SER A 415 22.83 0.96 -33.12
CA SER A 415 23.68 -0.20 -33.43
C SER A 415 23.18 -0.85 -34.73
N ALA A 416 24.11 -1.25 -35.60
CA ALA A 416 23.82 -1.51 -37.01
C ALA A 416 23.25 -2.93 -37.27
N SER A 417 22.26 -3.04 -38.15
CA SER A 417 22.06 -4.16 -39.12
C SER A 417 20.67 -4.15 -39.78
N SER A 418 19.62 -3.68 -39.09
CA SER A 418 18.24 -3.72 -39.60
C SER A 418 17.87 -2.47 -40.40
N GLY A 419 17.57 -2.65 -41.70
CA GLY A 419 17.22 -1.58 -42.65
C GLY A 419 15.81 -1.00 -42.48
N VAL A 420 15.39 -0.71 -41.24
CA VAL A 420 14.09 -0.10 -40.94
C VAL A 420 14.26 1.42 -40.81
N PRO A 421 13.53 2.25 -41.57
CA PRO A 421 13.63 3.71 -41.46
C PRO A 421 13.15 4.20 -40.08
N PRO A 422 13.73 5.29 -39.54
CA PRO A 422 13.35 5.81 -38.24
C PRO A 422 11.89 6.30 -38.22
N PRO A 423 11.17 6.16 -37.09
CA PRO A 423 9.77 6.59 -36.99
C PRO A 423 9.65 8.12 -37.14
N PRO A 424 8.53 8.62 -37.72
CA PRO A 424 8.35 10.04 -38.00
C PRO A 424 8.33 10.89 -36.72
N PRO A 425 8.81 12.15 -36.78
CA PRO A 425 9.05 13.00 -35.60
C PRO A 425 7.79 13.44 -34.83
N THR A 426 6.60 13.00 -35.25
CA THR A 426 5.30 13.30 -34.64
C THR A 426 4.80 12.23 -33.67
N GLN A 427 5.46 11.06 -33.57
CA GLN A 427 5.07 10.02 -32.61
C GLN A 427 5.56 10.28 -31.19
N ARG A 428 4.70 10.00 -30.19
CA ARG A 428 5.08 9.96 -28.77
C ARG A 428 6.08 8.84 -28.53
N LYS A 429 7.15 9.11 -27.78
CA LYS A 429 8.17 8.11 -27.45
C LYS A 429 7.84 7.31 -26.19
N PHE A 430 7.01 7.85 -25.29
CA PHE A 430 6.51 7.13 -24.12
C PHE A 430 5.03 6.75 -24.33
N PRO A 431 4.70 5.46 -24.51
CA PRO A 431 3.33 5.03 -24.83
C PRO A 431 2.34 5.29 -23.68
N SER A 432 1.06 5.50 -23.99
CA SER A 432 0.04 5.84 -22.98
C SER A 432 -0.42 4.63 -22.18
N PHE A 433 -0.72 4.84 -20.89
CA PHE A 433 -1.28 3.80 -20.01
C PHE A 433 -2.49 3.10 -20.65
N THR A 434 -3.42 3.88 -21.22
CA THR A 434 -4.60 3.35 -21.93
C THR A 434 -4.32 2.67 -23.26
N SER A 435 -3.18 2.94 -23.92
CA SER A 435 -2.73 2.15 -25.09
C SER A 435 -2.02 0.86 -24.69
N MET A 436 -1.39 0.83 -23.51
CA MET A 436 -0.72 -0.35 -22.95
C MET A 436 -1.65 -1.29 -22.18
N LEU A 437 -2.89 -0.86 -21.86
CA LEU A 437 -3.96 -1.73 -21.35
C LEU A 437 -4.50 -2.73 -22.38
N HIS A 438 -4.17 -2.62 -23.67
CA HIS A 438 -4.73 -3.54 -24.68
C HIS A 438 -3.93 -4.86 -24.67
N PRO A 439 -4.57 -6.05 -24.56
CA PRO A 439 -3.86 -7.33 -24.42
C PRO A 439 -2.75 -7.58 -25.43
N SER A 440 -2.89 -7.16 -26.70
CA SER A 440 -1.80 -7.31 -27.68
C SER A 440 -0.53 -6.51 -27.34
N ALA A 441 -0.63 -5.43 -26.56
CA ALA A 441 0.51 -4.69 -26.06
C ALA A 441 1.23 -5.49 -24.96
N HIS A 442 0.49 -5.94 -23.95
CA HIS A 442 1.07 -6.51 -22.72
C HIS A 442 1.09 -8.05 -22.61
N VAL A 443 0.57 -8.80 -23.58
CA VAL A 443 0.82 -10.26 -23.65
C VAL A 443 2.32 -10.54 -23.80
N PRO A 444 2.90 -11.51 -23.07
CA PRO A 444 4.31 -11.87 -23.16
C PRO A 444 4.79 -12.21 -24.58
N THR A 445 6.07 -11.94 -24.85
CA THR A 445 6.68 -12.17 -26.17
C THR A 445 6.69 -13.64 -26.59
N PHE A 446 6.85 -14.59 -25.67
CA PHE A 446 6.79 -16.02 -26.01
C PHE A 446 5.40 -16.44 -26.52
N LEU A 447 4.32 -15.93 -25.92
CA LEU A 447 2.94 -16.14 -26.39
C LEU A 447 2.72 -15.54 -27.78
N LYS A 448 3.31 -14.37 -28.06
CA LYS A 448 3.29 -13.77 -29.40
C LYS A 448 4.03 -14.64 -30.42
N SER A 449 5.19 -15.21 -30.06
CA SER A 449 5.94 -16.15 -30.92
C SER A 449 5.18 -17.46 -31.16
N VAL A 450 4.56 -18.04 -30.14
CA VAL A 450 3.74 -19.27 -30.26
C VAL A 450 2.55 -19.03 -31.19
N VAL A 451 1.83 -17.91 -31.06
CA VAL A 451 0.70 -17.62 -31.96
C VAL A 451 1.17 -17.23 -33.36
N ALA A 452 2.30 -16.56 -33.54
CA ALA A 452 2.88 -16.33 -34.87
C ALA A 452 3.22 -17.67 -35.58
N LEU A 453 3.79 -18.63 -34.85
CA LEU A 453 4.07 -19.98 -35.33
C LEU A 453 2.79 -20.74 -35.73
N VAL A 454 1.73 -20.66 -34.90
CA VAL A 454 0.44 -21.32 -35.15
C VAL A 454 -0.37 -20.66 -36.28
N THR A 455 -0.20 -19.36 -36.52
CA THR A 455 -1.04 -18.58 -37.46
C THR A 455 -0.34 -18.25 -38.79
N GLY A 456 0.92 -18.64 -38.97
CA GLY A 456 1.67 -18.49 -40.22
C GLY A 456 1.85 -17.04 -40.69
N SER A 457 1.75 -16.06 -39.78
CA SER A 457 1.75 -14.64 -40.12
C SER A 457 2.68 -13.83 -39.21
N ASN A 458 3.53 -13.00 -39.80
CA ASN A 458 4.38 -12.03 -39.09
C ASN A 458 3.78 -10.60 -39.06
N ASP A 459 2.58 -10.38 -39.61
CA ASP A 459 1.90 -9.09 -39.48
C ASP A 459 1.42 -8.90 -38.02
N SER A 460 1.96 -7.89 -37.34
CA SER A 460 1.61 -7.52 -35.97
C SER A 460 0.10 -7.27 -35.77
N LYS A 461 -0.63 -6.82 -36.79
CA LYS A 461 -2.08 -6.60 -36.71
C LYS A 461 -2.86 -7.91 -36.86
N ARG A 462 -2.54 -8.74 -37.85
CA ARG A 462 -3.15 -10.06 -38.02
C ARG A 462 -2.83 -11.00 -36.85
N THR A 463 -1.59 -11.01 -36.35
CA THR A 463 -1.24 -11.75 -35.13
C THR A 463 -1.94 -11.20 -33.89
N ALA A 464 -2.06 -9.89 -33.70
CA ALA A 464 -2.85 -9.35 -32.58
C ALA A 464 -4.34 -9.77 -32.66
N ILE A 465 -4.93 -9.75 -33.87
CA ILE A 465 -6.31 -10.20 -34.09
C ILE A 465 -6.42 -11.72 -33.91
N ALA A 466 -5.45 -12.51 -34.37
CA ALA A 466 -5.46 -13.96 -34.23
C ALA A 466 -5.16 -14.42 -32.80
N VAL A 467 -4.28 -13.74 -32.05
CA VAL A 467 -4.14 -13.89 -30.59
C VAL A 467 -5.49 -13.62 -29.94
N MET A 468 -6.16 -12.51 -30.27
CA MET A 468 -7.49 -12.23 -29.70
C MET A 468 -8.55 -13.27 -30.07
N VAL A 469 -8.61 -13.72 -31.33
CA VAL A 469 -9.60 -14.73 -31.76
C VAL A 469 -9.29 -16.10 -31.19
N VAL A 470 -8.03 -16.55 -31.19
CA VAL A 470 -7.61 -17.83 -30.61
C VAL A 470 -7.75 -17.81 -29.09
N VAL A 471 -7.37 -16.73 -28.39
CA VAL A 471 -7.58 -16.63 -26.93
C VAL A 471 -9.07 -16.52 -26.60
N SER A 472 -9.87 -15.73 -27.32
CA SER A 472 -11.33 -15.69 -27.07
C SER A 472 -12.01 -17.03 -27.41
N ALA A 473 -11.63 -17.71 -28.50
CA ALA A 473 -12.18 -19.02 -28.85
C ALA A 473 -11.67 -20.14 -27.94
N ALA A 474 -10.44 -20.06 -27.45
CA ALA A 474 -9.90 -20.99 -26.45
C ALA A 474 -10.48 -20.73 -25.06
N VAL A 475 -10.79 -19.48 -24.68
CA VAL A 475 -11.51 -19.18 -23.44
C VAL A 475 -12.96 -19.61 -23.54
N ILE A 476 -13.68 -19.30 -24.63
CA ILE A 476 -15.07 -19.76 -24.83
C ILE A 476 -15.11 -21.30 -24.96
N GLY A 477 -14.14 -21.89 -25.64
CA GLY A 477 -13.97 -23.33 -25.79
C GLY A 477 -13.64 -24.01 -24.47
N ALA A 478 -12.71 -23.46 -23.68
CA ALA A 478 -12.39 -23.96 -22.34
C ALA A 478 -13.52 -23.73 -21.34
N VAL A 479 -14.31 -22.65 -21.46
CA VAL A 479 -15.56 -22.48 -20.70
C VAL A 479 -16.55 -23.58 -21.03
N ARG A 480 -16.80 -23.83 -22.33
CA ARG A 480 -17.71 -24.90 -22.76
C ARG A 480 -17.19 -26.28 -22.33
N LEU A 481 -15.89 -26.53 -22.46
CA LEU A 481 -15.26 -27.80 -22.12
C LEU A 481 -15.19 -28.01 -20.59
N ALA A 482 -14.89 -26.97 -19.79
CA ALA A 482 -14.87 -27.07 -18.33
C ALA A 482 -16.28 -27.17 -17.73
N VAL A 483 -17.30 -26.55 -18.35
CA VAL A 483 -18.71 -26.77 -17.99
C VAL A 483 -19.14 -28.19 -18.34
N GLU A 484 -18.78 -28.70 -19.52
CA GLU A 484 -19.19 -30.04 -19.96
C GLU A 484 -18.42 -31.17 -19.25
N ALA A 485 -17.12 -31.00 -19.01
CA ALA A 485 -16.28 -31.93 -18.25
C ALA A 485 -16.55 -31.81 -16.75
N GLY A 486 -16.84 -30.61 -16.23
CA GLY A 486 -17.23 -30.41 -14.82
C GLY A 486 -18.61 -31.00 -14.47
N ARG A 487 -19.46 -31.29 -15.47
CA ARG A 487 -20.65 -32.15 -15.32
C ARG A 487 -20.34 -33.65 -15.26
N ARG A 488 -19.09 -34.06 -15.48
CA ARG A 488 -18.65 -35.47 -15.56
C ARG A 488 -17.59 -35.84 -14.52
N ASP A 489 -16.76 -34.88 -14.10
CA ASP A 489 -15.76 -35.04 -13.05
C ASP A 489 -15.66 -33.77 -12.16
N PRO A 490 -16.00 -33.85 -10.86
CA PRO A 490 -15.90 -32.72 -9.94
C PRO A 490 -14.43 -32.32 -9.63
N ALA A 491 -13.45 -33.21 -9.75
CA ALA A 491 -12.04 -32.86 -9.59
C ALA A 491 -11.53 -32.02 -10.77
N PHE A 492 -11.96 -32.33 -11.99
CA PHE A 492 -11.74 -31.49 -13.17
C PHE A 492 -12.40 -30.11 -13.00
N ALA A 493 -13.64 -30.05 -12.49
CA ALA A 493 -14.32 -28.79 -12.20
C ALA A 493 -13.53 -27.91 -11.21
N ALA A 494 -13.05 -28.49 -10.10
CA ALA A 494 -12.26 -27.78 -9.10
C ALA A 494 -10.92 -27.26 -9.67
N THR A 495 -10.26 -28.06 -10.52
CA THR A 495 -8.93 -27.73 -11.06
C THR A 495 -8.98 -26.62 -12.12
N TYR A 496 -9.95 -26.66 -13.03
CA TYR A 496 -10.07 -25.67 -14.10
C TYR A 496 -10.95 -24.46 -13.73
N GLY A 497 -11.80 -24.57 -12.70
CA GLY A 497 -12.63 -23.48 -12.19
C GLY A 497 -11.81 -22.26 -11.78
N VAL A 498 -10.76 -22.45 -10.97
CA VAL A 498 -9.89 -21.36 -10.50
C VAL A 498 -9.22 -20.59 -11.67
N VAL A 499 -8.82 -21.30 -12.73
CA VAL A 499 -8.23 -20.67 -13.93
C VAL A 499 -9.26 -19.81 -14.67
N LEU A 500 -10.51 -20.29 -14.77
CA LEU A 500 -11.61 -19.54 -15.38
C LEU A 500 -12.02 -18.33 -14.52
N GLU A 501 -12.13 -18.49 -13.21
CA GLU A 501 -12.43 -17.41 -12.27
C GLU A 501 -11.39 -16.29 -12.37
N LEU A 502 -10.10 -16.63 -12.34
CA LEU A 502 -9.01 -15.67 -12.53
C LEU A 502 -9.06 -14.99 -13.91
N ALA A 503 -9.43 -15.70 -14.98
CA ALA A 503 -9.60 -15.12 -16.31
C ALA A 503 -10.78 -14.12 -16.39
N VAL A 504 -11.90 -14.41 -15.72
CA VAL A 504 -13.06 -13.51 -15.61
C VAL A 504 -12.72 -12.28 -14.77
N LEU A 505 -12.11 -12.47 -13.60
CA LEU A 505 -11.64 -11.39 -12.74
C LEU A 505 -10.61 -10.50 -13.44
N TYR A 506 -9.73 -11.08 -14.26
CA TYR A 506 -8.76 -10.35 -15.09
C TYR A 506 -9.44 -9.50 -16.16
N ALA A 507 -10.40 -10.06 -16.91
CA ALA A 507 -11.13 -9.31 -17.93
C ALA A 507 -11.93 -8.15 -17.33
N TYR A 508 -12.57 -8.38 -16.17
CA TYR A 508 -13.28 -7.37 -15.40
C TYR A 508 -12.34 -6.29 -14.85
N ALA A 509 -11.20 -6.68 -14.25
CA ALA A 509 -10.18 -5.75 -13.78
C ALA A 509 -9.63 -4.87 -14.92
N LEU A 510 -9.41 -5.45 -16.11
CA LEU A 510 -8.90 -4.72 -17.27
C LEU A 510 -9.91 -3.68 -17.80
N GLY A 511 -11.19 -4.07 -17.91
CA GLY A 511 -12.28 -3.18 -18.30
C GLY A 511 -12.52 -2.06 -17.28
N LEU A 512 -12.54 -2.40 -15.99
CA LEU A 512 -12.71 -1.43 -14.91
C LEU A 512 -11.52 -0.46 -14.82
N LEU A 513 -10.27 -0.95 -14.94
CA LEU A 513 -9.07 -0.12 -14.95
C LEU A 513 -9.02 0.83 -16.16
N TYR A 514 -9.51 0.40 -17.34
CA TYR A 514 -9.68 1.29 -18.49
C TYR A 514 -10.79 2.32 -18.25
N GLY A 515 -11.97 1.90 -17.80
CA GLY A 515 -13.11 2.79 -17.53
C GLY A 515 -12.78 3.87 -16.48
N VAL A 516 -12.16 3.47 -15.38
CA VAL A 516 -11.65 4.37 -14.34
C VAL A 516 -10.56 5.29 -14.90
N SER A 517 -9.66 4.82 -15.76
CA SER A 517 -8.65 5.68 -16.42
C SER A 517 -9.28 6.74 -17.34
N VAL A 518 -10.36 6.41 -18.05
CA VAL A 518 -11.12 7.36 -18.88
C VAL A 518 -11.85 8.38 -18.00
N LEU A 519 -12.58 7.91 -16.98
CA LEU A 519 -13.29 8.77 -16.02
C LEU A 519 -12.34 9.74 -15.31
N LEU A 520 -11.22 9.25 -14.78
CA LEU A 520 -10.19 10.10 -14.16
C LEU A 520 -9.56 11.07 -15.15
N SER A 521 -9.43 10.72 -16.43
CA SER A 521 -8.96 11.67 -17.45
C SER A 521 -9.98 12.79 -17.72
N ALA A 522 -11.28 12.53 -17.58
CA ALA A 522 -12.33 13.54 -17.68
C ALA A 522 -12.41 14.42 -16.41
N VAL A 523 -12.39 13.82 -15.22
CA VAL A 523 -12.31 14.55 -13.94
C VAL A 523 -11.03 15.40 -13.87
N ARG A 524 -9.91 14.92 -14.43
CA ARG A 524 -8.69 15.70 -14.60
C ARG A 524 -8.92 16.94 -15.47
N SER A 525 -9.51 16.81 -16.66
CA SER A 525 -9.68 17.95 -17.55
C SER A 525 -10.71 18.96 -17.05
N LEU A 526 -11.79 18.49 -16.42
CA LEU A 526 -12.90 19.33 -15.96
C LEU A 526 -12.65 19.98 -14.60
N VAL A 527 -11.98 19.29 -13.66
CA VAL A 527 -11.85 19.72 -12.26
C VAL A 527 -10.40 19.85 -11.82
N VAL A 528 -9.59 18.80 -11.90
CA VAL A 528 -8.27 18.80 -11.25
C VAL A 528 -7.29 19.77 -11.93
N SER A 529 -7.26 19.80 -13.27
CA SER A 529 -6.39 20.67 -14.05
C SER A 529 -6.65 22.17 -13.81
N PRO A 530 -7.90 22.69 -13.90
CA PRO A 530 -8.17 24.10 -13.60
C PRO A 530 -7.89 24.45 -12.12
N VAL A 531 -8.24 23.58 -11.16
CA VAL A 531 -7.93 23.81 -9.73
C VAL A 531 -6.42 23.87 -9.49
N VAL A 532 -5.65 22.93 -10.05
CA VAL A 532 -4.18 22.93 -9.95
C VAL A 532 -3.56 24.15 -10.65
N ALA A 533 -4.12 24.63 -11.77
CA ALA A 533 -3.68 25.86 -12.43
C ALA A 533 -3.92 27.12 -11.56
N VAL A 534 -5.09 27.24 -10.92
CA VAL A 534 -5.40 28.34 -9.99
C VAL A 534 -4.51 28.28 -8.75
N LEU A 535 -4.25 27.09 -8.19
CA LEU A 535 -3.37 26.93 -7.03
C LEU A 535 -1.91 27.23 -7.37
N THR A 536 -1.39 26.72 -8.49
CA THR A 536 0.00 26.97 -8.91
C THR A 536 0.25 28.40 -9.37
N THR A 537 -0.77 29.14 -9.82
CA THR A 537 -0.66 30.59 -10.05
C THR A 537 -0.74 31.39 -8.75
N ARG A 538 -1.72 31.12 -7.87
CA ARG A 538 -1.84 31.74 -6.53
C ARG A 538 -0.57 31.59 -5.70
N PHE A 539 0.00 30.39 -5.64
CA PHE A 539 1.17 30.06 -4.82
C PHE A 539 2.50 30.04 -5.60
N LYS A 540 2.56 30.66 -6.78
CA LYS A 540 3.73 30.68 -7.69
C LYS A 540 5.03 31.16 -7.02
N HIS A 541 4.93 32.03 -6.04
CA HIS A 541 6.06 32.60 -5.29
C HIS A 541 6.31 31.91 -3.94
N THR A 542 5.40 31.03 -3.49
CA THR A 542 5.51 30.30 -2.23
C THR A 542 6.41 29.08 -2.42
N PRO A 543 7.55 28.96 -1.72
CA PRO A 543 8.41 27.80 -1.87
C PRO A 543 7.75 26.55 -1.27
N ARG A 544 7.84 25.41 -1.98
CA ARG A 544 7.15 24.15 -1.61
C ARG A 544 7.35 23.72 -0.13
N TRP A 545 8.49 24.04 0.48
CA TRP A 545 8.74 23.72 1.89
C TRP A 545 7.83 24.47 2.87
N MET A 546 7.35 25.67 2.54
CA MET A 546 6.37 26.39 3.35
C MET A 546 4.97 25.74 3.25
N ILE A 547 4.60 25.24 2.07
CA ILE A 547 3.33 24.52 1.87
C ILE A 547 3.34 23.20 2.67
N ILE A 548 4.45 22.46 2.60
CA ILE A 548 4.67 21.25 3.41
C ILE A 548 4.63 21.59 4.90
N GLY A 549 5.36 22.62 5.34
CA GLY A 549 5.37 23.07 6.74
C GLY A 549 3.99 23.48 7.26
N ALA A 550 3.18 24.16 6.44
CA ALA A 550 1.81 24.51 6.77
C ALA A 550 0.89 23.29 6.90
N ILE A 551 1.03 22.27 6.04
CA ILE A 551 0.28 21.01 6.17
C ILE A 551 0.68 20.27 7.45
N TYR A 552 1.98 20.21 7.78
CA TYR A 552 2.43 19.61 9.04
C TYR A 552 1.90 20.39 10.25
N ALA A 553 1.96 21.73 10.23
CA ALA A 553 1.40 22.56 11.30
C ALA A 553 -0.11 22.37 11.46
N LEU A 554 -0.87 22.27 10.36
CA LEU A 554 -2.31 22.03 10.38
C LEU A 554 -2.66 20.64 10.95
N VAL A 555 -1.96 19.58 10.53
CA VAL A 555 -2.18 18.22 11.05
C VAL A 555 -1.78 18.12 12.51
N PHE A 556 -0.68 18.76 12.93
CA PHE A 556 -0.30 18.81 14.34
C PHE A 556 -1.31 19.60 15.17
N ALA A 557 -1.80 20.75 14.69
CA ALA A 557 -2.81 21.53 15.39
C ALA A 557 -4.12 20.73 15.56
N ALA A 558 -4.65 20.17 14.47
CA ALA A 558 -5.84 19.32 14.50
C ALA A 558 -5.67 18.11 15.44
N GLY A 559 -4.48 17.49 15.43
CA GLY A 559 -4.13 16.37 16.30
C GLY A 559 -3.99 16.67 17.79
N HIS A 560 -4.03 17.95 18.20
CA HIS A 560 -4.07 18.36 19.60
C HIS A 560 -5.40 19.00 20.01
N VAL A 561 -6.40 19.08 19.10
CA VAL A 561 -7.77 19.48 19.48
C VAL A 561 -8.44 18.33 20.21
N GLU A 562 -8.76 18.54 21.48
CA GLU A 562 -9.50 17.57 22.30
C GLU A 562 -11.01 17.74 22.09
N ARG A 563 -11.49 18.98 22.04
CA ARG A 563 -12.89 19.35 21.77
C ARG A 563 -12.93 20.54 20.83
N VAL A 564 -13.88 20.51 19.89
CA VAL A 564 -14.11 21.61 18.93
C VAL A 564 -14.92 22.74 19.58
N ALA A 565 -15.85 22.40 20.48
CA ALA A 565 -16.66 23.33 21.24
C ALA A 565 -16.85 22.84 22.70
N PRO A 566 -16.46 23.62 23.73
CA PRO A 566 -15.51 24.72 23.64
C PRO A 566 -14.16 24.22 23.08
N PHE A 567 -13.39 25.10 22.44
CA PHE A 567 -12.11 24.73 21.85
C PHE A 567 -11.07 24.45 22.96
N THR A 568 -10.74 23.18 23.19
CA THR A 568 -9.68 22.77 24.13
C THR A 568 -8.53 22.08 23.40
N LEU A 569 -7.31 22.48 23.74
CA LEU A 569 -6.07 21.88 23.26
C LEU A 569 -5.48 20.98 24.34
N VAL A 570 -5.04 19.77 23.95
CA VAL A 570 -4.35 18.86 24.86
C VAL A 570 -2.98 19.44 25.23
N ALA A 571 -2.78 19.71 26.53
CA ALA A 571 -1.55 20.32 27.03
C ALA A 571 -0.34 19.36 27.14
N SER A 572 -0.55 18.04 27.03
CA SER A 572 0.53 17.04 27.06
C SER A 572 1.21 16.87 25.70
N LEU A 573 2.53 17.10 25.67
CA LEU A 573 3.40 16.76 24.55
C LEU A 573 3.73 15.27 24.54
N ASP A 574 2.70 14.44 24.29
CA ASP A 574 2.83 13.00 24.27
C ASP A 574 3.73 12.55 23.09
N ALA A 575 4.84 11.88 23.40
CA ALA A 575 5.80 11.42 22.39
C ALA A 575 5.16 10.45 21.38
N SER A 576 4.29 9.56 21.87
CA SER A 576 3.49 8.62 21.07
C SER A 576 2.62 9.36 20.04
N ARG A 577 1.84 10.36 20.48
CA ARG A 577 1.02 11.22 19.59
C ARG A 577 1.90 11.96 18.59
N SER A 578 2.98 12.58 19.05
CA SER A 578 3.87 13.43 18.24
C SER A 578 4.54 12.67 17.08
N VAL A 579 5.01 11.44 17.34
CA VAL A 579 5.61 10.55 16.33
C VAL A 579 4.58 10.11 15.29
N VAL A 580 3.35 9.83 15.71
CA VAL A 580 2.27 9.40 14.81
C VAL A 580 1.71 10.56 13.98
N LEU A 581 1.60 11.76 14.54
CA LEU A 581 1.22 12.97 13.77
C LEU A 581 2.23 13.29 12.67
N LEU A 582 3.53 12.98 12.87
CA LEU A 582 4.54 13.10 11.83
C LEU A 582 4.27 12.16 10.64
N ALA A 583 3.81 10.93 10.90
CA ALA A 583 3.42 9.97 9.87
C ALA A 583 2.13 10.39 9.14
N LEU A 584 1.11 10.83 9.88
CA LEU A 584 -0.15 11.34 9.31
C LEU A 584 0.08 12.59 8.45
N ALA A 585 0.93 13.53 8.90
CA ALA A 585 1.30 14.71 8.12
C ALA A 585 2.10 14.34 6.84
N SER A 586 2.99 13.33 6.94
CA SER A 586 3.70 12.78 5.79
C SER A 586 2.74 12.18 4.76
N PHE A 587 1.68 11.49 5.20
CA PHE A 587 0.66 10.92 4.34
C PHE A 587 -0.22 11.99 3.69
N ALA A 588 -0.69 13.00 4.45
CA ALA A 588 -1.46 14.12 3.91
C ALA A 588 -0.68 14.87 2.81
N VAL A 589 0.62 15.07 2.99
CA VAL A 589 1.48 15.63 1.94
C VAL A 589 1.64 14.67 0.76
N PHE A 590 1.81 13.36 0.98
CA PHE A 590 1.88 12.38 -0.11
C PHE A 590 0.60 12.39 -0.99
N VAL A 591 -0.58 12.40 -0.38
CA VAL A 591 -1.87 12.51 -1.10
C VAL A 591 -1.96 13.79 -1.94
N LEU A 592 -1.52 14.93 -1.41
CA LEU A 592 -1.45 16.18 -2.18
C LEU A 592 -0.53 16.05 -3.42
N TYR A 593 0.62 15.38 -3.28
CA TYR A 593 1.50 15.11 -4.43
C TYR A 593 0.94 14.07 -5.40
N LEU A 594 0.15 13.10 -4.93
CA LEU A 594 -0.57 12.14 -5.78
C LEU A 594 -1.66 12.84 -6.63
N VAL A 595 -2.47 13.71 -6.03
CA VAL A 595 -3.43 14.55 -6.79
C VAL A 595 -2.69 15.45 -7.79
N SER A 596 -1.55 16.03 -7.40
CA SER A 596 -0.71 16.84 -8.30
C SER A 596 -0.12 16.02 -9.46
N LEU A 597 0.24 14.75 -9.22
CA LEU A 597 0.73 13.81 -10.23
C LEU A 597 -0.37 13.47 -11.26
N GLY A 598 -1.59 13.21 -10.80
CA GLY A 598 -2.75 13.01 -11.66
C GLY A 598 -3.22 14.28 -12.39
N GLY A 599 -3.00 15.47 -11.80
CA GLY A 599 -3.56 16.75 -12.28
C GLY A 599 -2.68 17.59 -13.22
N ASN A 600 -1.34 17.50 -13.12
CA ASN A 600 -0.46 18.48 -13.79
C ASN A 600 -0.52 18.41 -15.33
N ALA A 601 -0.90 19.52 -15.97
CA ALA A 601 -1.00 19.68 -17.42
C ALA A 601 0.13 20.51 -18.05
N LEU A 602 1.06 21.07 -17.24
CA LEU A 602 2.17 21.92 -17.71
C LEU A 602 3.40 21.12 -18.17
N THR A 603 3.32 19.79 -18.16
CA THR A 603 4.38 18.83 -18.47
C THR A 603 4.23 18.25 -19.88
N SER A 604 5.32 17.71 -20.47
CA SER A 604 5.28 17.18 -21.84
C SER A 604 4.36 15.96 -21.98
N ALA A 605 3.90 15.64 -23.19
CA ALA A 605 2.96 14.53 -23.41
C ALA A 605 3.51 13.17 -22.96
N ASP A 606 4.80 12.90 -23.18
CA ASP A 606 5.48 11.70 -22.69
C ASP A 606 5.57 11.70 -21.16
N GLN A 607 5.92 12.84 -20.55
CA GLN A 607 6.02 13.00 -19.10
C GLN A 607 4.64 12.83 -18.40
N GLN A 608 3.58 13.38 -18.98
CA GLN A 608 2.20 13.14 -18.53
C GLN A 608 1.79 11.67 -18.61
N SER A 609 2.38 10.89 -19.53
CA SER A 609 2.09 9.46 -19.65
C SER A 609 2.70 8.66 -18.49
N VAL A 610 3.97 8.94 -18.15
CA VAL A 610 4.62 8.41 -16.93
C VAL A 610 3.79 8.75 -15.70
N GLN A 611 3.40 10.02 -15.56
CA GLN A 611 2.69 10.54 -14.39
C GLN A 611 1.36 9.83 -14.16
N ARG A 612 0.60 9.51 -15.22
CA ARG A 612 -0.64 8.71 -15.12
C ARG A 612 -0.39 7.27 -14.64
N SER A 613 0.71 6.69 -15.07
CA SER A 613 1.07 5.29 -14.78
C SER A 613 1.59 5.15 -13.34
N LEU A 614 2.43 6.09 -12.90
CA LEU A 614 2.81 6.25 -11.49
C LEU A 614 1.61 6.60 -10.60
N PHE A 615 0.68 7.44 -11.07
CA PHE A 615 -0.57 7.72 -10.37
C PHE A 615 -1.39 6.44 -10.16
N ALA A 616 -1.54 5.58 -11.17
CA ALA A 616 -2.28 4.33 -11.05
C ALA A 616 -1.66 3.40 -9.98
N VAL A 617 -0.34 3.18 -10.05
CA VAL A 617 0.39 2.38 -9.04
C VAL A 617 0.21 2.98 -7.65
N PHE A 618 0.41 4.30 -7.47
CA PHE A 618 0.30 4.94 -6.17
C PHE A 618 -1.13 5.03 -5.62
N ALA A 619 -2.14 5.25 -6.46
CA ALA A 619 -3.54 5.29 -6.04
C ALA A 619 -4.04 3.92 -5.58
N LEU A 620 -3.71 2.86 -6.32
CA LEU A 620 -4.00 1.49 -5.91
C LEU A 620 -3.21 1.10 -4.65
N SER A 621 -1.96 1.60 -4.49
CA SER A 621 -1.17 1.40 -3.28
C SER A 621 -1.70 2.07 -2.02
N LEU A 622 -2.77 2.89 -2.09
CA LEU A 622 -3.37 3.51 -0.90
C LEU A 622 -4.13 2.50 -0.03
N VAL A 623 -4.70 1.44 -0.62
CA VAL A 623 -5.62 0.53 0.08
C VAL A 623 -4.98 -0.12 1.34
N PRO A 624 -3.72 -0.61 1.33
CA PRO A 624 -3.05 -1.15 2.52
C PRO A 624 -2.73 -0.11 3.61
N TRP A 625 -2.81 1.19 3.33
CA TRP A 625 -2.58 2.22 4.35
C TRP A 625 -3.80 2.44 5.23
N THR A 626 -5.01 2.11 4.76
CA THR A 626 -6.27 2.36 5.48
C THR A 626 -6.21 1.90 6.93
N GLY A 627 -5.85 0.64 7.19
CA GLY A 627 -5.74 0.11 8.55
C GLY A 627 -4.74 0.86 9.43
N LYS A 628 -3.55 1.16 8.89
CA LYS A 628 -2.47 1.86 9.61
C LYS A 628 -2.81 3.33 9.87
N LEU A 629 -3.48 4.00 8.96
CA LEU A 629 -3.94 5.38 9.13
C LEU A 629 -5.03 5.48 10.21
N LEU A 630 -5.94 4.51 10.25
CA LEU A 630 -6.99 4.44 11.28
C LEU A 630 -6.40 4.13 12.65
N PHE A 631 -5.45 3.19 12.74
CA PHE A 631 -4.67 2.94 13.95
C PHE A 631 -3.88 4.19 14.40
N PHE A 632 -3.28 4.93 13.47
CA PHE A 632 -2.60 6.19 13.76
C PHE A 632 -3.56 7.29 14.26
N ILE A 633 -4.77 7.40 13.70
CA ILE A 633 -5.80 8.34 14.18
C ILE A 633 -6.28 7.95 15.59
N ASP A 634 -6.43 6.65 15.86
CA ASP A 634 -6.71 6.13 17.20
C ASP A 634 -5.60 6.49 18.21
N VAL A 635 -4.33 6.23 17.90
CA VAL A 635 -3.18 6.55 18.77
C VAL A 635 -3.02 8.05 19.01
N VAL A 636 -3.57 8.93 18.16
CA VAL A 636 -3.65 10.37 18.42
C VAL A 636 -4.72 10.70 19.48
N ARG A 637 -5.86 9.99 19.46
CA ARG A 637 -6.94 10.13 20.46
C ARG A 637 -6.52 9.53 21.81
N PHE A 638 -6.03 8.29 21.78
CA PHE A 638 -5.67 7.49 22.95
C PHE A 638 -4.18 7.10 22.92
N PRO A 639 -3.25 8.05 23.16
CA PRO A 639 -1.82 7.77 23.10
C PRO A 639 -1.40 6.77 24.18
N PRO A 640 -0.60 5.73 23.84
CA PRO A 640 -0.06 4.83 24.85
C PRO A 640 0.94 5.57 25.74
N PRO A 641 0.97 5.26 27.06
CA PRO A 641 1.70 6.04 28.07
C PRO A 641 3.22 5.98 27.94
N ALA A 642 3.74 5.08 27.10
CA ALA A 642 5.14 5.05 26.69
C ALA A 642 5.22 4.81 25.17
N LEU A 643 6.14 5.52 24.51
CA LEU A 643 6.46 5.30 23.10
C LEU A 643 7.18 3.96 22.94
N SER A 644 6.52 2.97 22.33
CA SER A 644 7.14 1.68 22.06
C SER A 644 8.12 1.76 20.88
N THR A 645 9.16 0.92 20.90
CA THR A 645 10.11 0.77 19.79
C THR A 645 9.42 0.35 18.49
N ALA A 646 8.39 -0.49 18.58
CA ALA A 646 7.55 -0.89 17.45
C ALA A 646 6.80 0.29 16.83
N LEU A 647 6.09 1.10 17.63
CA LEU A 647 5.34 2.27 17.13
C LEU A 647 6.29 3.30 16.51
N LEU A 648 7.46 3.53 17.12
CA LEU A 648 8.49 4.41 16.57
C LEU A 648 9.02 3.89 15.23
N ALA A 649 9.35 2.60 15.13
CA ALA A 649 9.87 1.98 13.90
C ALA A 649 8.83 1.96 12.77
N GLN A 650 7.58 1.58 13.06
CA GLN A 650 6.46 1.64 12.12
C GLN A 650 6.25 3.06 11.59
N SER A 651 6.19 4.06 12.49
CA SER A 651 5.96 5.46 12.12
C SER A 651 7.14 6.03 11.32
N ALA A 652 8.38 5.77 11.73
CA ALA A 652 9.58 6.21 11.00
C ALA A 652 9.66 5.59 9.60
N LEU A 653 9.36 4.29 9.46
CA LEU A 653 9.31 3.62 8.17
C LEU A 653 8.23 4.23 7.26
N CYS A 654 7.04 4.54 7.80
CA CYS A 654 6.00 5.25 7.07
C CYS A 654 6.47 6.63 6.57
N VAL A 655 7.08 7.44 7.44
CA VAL A 655 7.63 8.77 7.08
C VAL A 655 8.70 8.66 5.97
N VAL A 656 9.58 7.65 6.03
CA VAL A 656 10.62 7.40 5.02
C VAL A 656 9.99 6.98 3.67
N VAL A 657 9.11 5.98 3.67
CA VAL A 657 8.43 5.49 2.45
C VAL A 657 7.64 6.61 1.76
N LEU A 658 6.83 7.35 2.52
CA LEU A 658 6.02 8.44 1.99
C LEU A 658 6.90 9.61 1.52
N SER A 659 8.04 9.86 2.16
CA SER A 659 9.03 10.84 1.70
C SER A 659 9.73 10.45 0.40
N LEU A 660 10.03 9.16 0.21
CA LEU A 660 10.59 8.64 -1.04
C LEU A 660 9.56 8.70 -2.18
N ALA A 661 8.32 8.26 -1.94
CA ALA A 661 7.24 8.32 -2.93
C ALA A 661 6.90 9.78 -3.32
N ARG A 662 6.85 10.69 -2.34
CA ARG A 662 6.74 12.14 -2.56
C ARG A 662 7.92 12.70 -3.37
N TYR A 663 9.15 12.26 -3.10
CA TYR A 663 10.33 12.71 -3.85
C TYR A 663 10.29 12.21 -5.31
N LEU A 664 9.91 10.95 -5.53
CA LEU A 664 9.67 10.38 -6.85
C LEU A 664 8.59 11.15 -7.62
N ALA A 665 7.48 11.50 -6.96
CA ALA A 665 6.45 12.36 -7.54
C ALA A 665 7.01 13.74 -7.93
N THR A 666 7.73 14.45 -7.04
CA THR A 666 8.34 15.75 -7.39
C THR A 666 9.34 15.65 -8.54
N LEU A 667 10.11 14.57 -8.60
CA LEU A 667 11.10 14.33 -9.64
C LEU A 667 10.42 14.14 -11.00
N SER A 668 9.38 13.31 -11.06
CA SER A 668 8.58 13.07 -12.28
C SER A 668 7.86 14.32 -12.79
N GLN A 669 7.70 15.36 -11.96
CA GLN A 669 7.14 16.67 -12.35
C GLN A 669 8.20 17.64 -12.87
N GLU A 670 9.43 17.57 -12.38
CA GLU A 670 10.53 18.45 -12.80
C GLU A 670 11.32 17.90 -13.99
N GLN A 671 11.38 16.59 -14.16
CA GLN A 671 12.18 15.89 -15.16
C GLN A 671 11.38 14.72 -15.77
N MET A 672 11.76 14.31 -16.99
CA MET A 672 11.31 13.04 -17.55
C MET A 672 11.97 11.89 -16.79
N LEU A 673 11.17 10.91 -16.37
CA LEU A 673 11.62 9.74 -15.64
C LEU A 673 10.92 8.50 -16.21
N PRO A 674 11.60 7.37 -16.45
CA PRO A 674 13.06 7.23 -16.48
C PRO A 674 13.74 8.17 -17.49
N MET A 675 14.95 8.62 -17.17
CA MET A 675 15.76 9.36 -18.15
C MET A 675 16.08 8.46 -19.37
N PRO A 676 16.12 9.03 -20.59
CA PRO A 676 16.37 8.27 -21.82
C PRO A 676 17.86 7.93 -21.96
N PRO A 677 18.23 6.74 -22.49
CA PRO A 677 19.63 6.38 -22.75
C PRO A 677 20.39 7.43 -23.59
N ALA A 678 19.73 8.03 -24.59
CA ALA A 678 20.35 9.03 -25.45
C ALA A 678 20.64 10.40 -24.81
N ALA A 679 20.34 10.61 -23.51
CA ALA A 679 20.85 11.76 -22.77
C ALA A 679 22.40 11.79 -22.74
N PHE A 680 23.06 10.66 -22.97
CA PHE A 680 24.51 10.53 -23.05
C PHE A 680 25.08 10.87 -24.44
N PHE A 681 24.47 10.37 -25.53
CA PHE A 681 25.03 10.51 -26.88
C PHE A 681 25.18 11.96 -27.34
N GLY A 682 24.22 12.83 -27.01
CA GLY A 682 24.30 14.27 -27.31
C GLY A 682 25.41 15.04 -26.57
N ALA A 683 26.14 14.40 -25.66
CA ALA A 683 27.34 14.95 -25.02
C ALA A 683 28.63 14.25 -25.48
N ALA A 684 28.55 13.01 -25.99
CA ALA A 684 29.70 12.23 -26.43
C ALA A 684 30.10 12.48 -27.90
N THR A 685 29.16 12.87 -28.76
CA THR A 685 29.41 13.09 -30.21
C THR A 685 30.11 14.40 -30.56
N GLY A 686 30.38 15.28 -29.58
CA GLY A 686 31.01 16.59 -29.83
C GLY A 686 30.11 17.60 -30.56
N GLN A 687 28.84 17.29 -30.79
CA GLN A 687 27.84 18.26 -31.25
C GLN A 687 27.43 19.18 -30.08
N ASP A 688 28.31 20.16 -29.79
CA ASP A 688 27.92 21.31 -28.96
C ASP A 688 26.66 21.96 -29.55
N ALA A 689 25.64 22.16 -28.71
CA ALA A 689 24.38 22.83 -29.05
C ALA A 689 24.56 24.36 -29.18
N GLY A 690 25.57 24.76 -29.95
CA GLY A 690 26.03 26.12 -30.23
C GLY A 690 26.87 26.22 -31.52
N SER A 691 27.45 25.12 -32.04
CA SER A 691 28.21 25.15 -33.30
C SER A 691 27.34 25.49 -34.53
N ALA A 692 26.02 25.36 -34.42
CA ALA A 692 25.05 25.84 -35.40
C ALA A 692 24.88 27.39 -35.45
N TYR A 693 25.53 28.14 -34.55
CA TYR A 693 25.49 29.61 -34.52
C TYR A 693 26.86 30.31 -34.66
N ASP A 694 27.98 29.61 -34.42
CA ASP A 694 29.33 30.17 -34.59
C ASP A 694 29.91 29.99 -36.02
N ALA A 695 29.17 29.35 -36.93
CA ALA A 695 29.61 29.10 -38.31
C ALA A 695 29.79 30.37 -39.17
N GLU A 696 29.19 31.50 -38.77
CA GLU A 696 29.12 32.72 -39.59
C GLU A 696 30.21 33.77 -39.28
N LYS A 697 31.12 33.51 -38.32
CA LYS A 697 32.19 34.46 -37.94
C LYS A 697 33.60 33.84 -37.83
N ARG A 698 34.03 33.16 -38.89
CA ARG A 698 35.46 32.84 -39.13
C ARG A 698 35.96 33.21 -40.54
N SER A 699 35.62 34.40 -41.00
CA SER A 699 36.26 35.04 -42.16
C SER A 699 37.34 36.02 -41.72
N THR A 700 38.57 35.56 -41.44
CA THR A 700 39.87 36.25 -41.69
C THR A 700 41.03 35.46 -41.07
N ALA A 701 42.19 35.50 -41.74
CA ALA A 701 43.49 34.89 -41.37
C ALA A 701 43.50 33.35 -41.19
N GLY A 702 44.37 32.68 -41.95
CA GLY A 702 44.43 31.22 -42.02
C GLY A 702 45.31 30.54 -40.98
N SER A 703 44.95 29.31 -40.61
CA SER A 703 45.84 28.32 -39.99
C SER A 703 45.39 26.93 -40.42
N ALA A 704 46.23 26.23 -41.19
CA ALA A 704 45.90 24.89 -41.70
C ALA A 704 46.02 23.85 -40.57
N LYS A 705 45.04 22.94 -40.48
CA LYS A 705 44.97 21.94 -39.41
C LYS A 705 45.89 20.77 -39.74
N VAL A 706 47.12 20.79 -39.20
CA VAL A 706 48.18 19.80 -39.46
C VAL A 706 47.71 18.37 -39.12
N THR A 707 47.68 17.48 -40.11
CA THR A 707 47.37 16.04 -39.96
C THR A 707 48.65 15.21 -39.84
N ALA A 708 48.52 13.89 -39.62
CA ALA A 708 49.67 12.99 -39.56
C ALA A 708 50.47 13.02 -40.87
N GLU A 709 49.78 12.90 -42.01
CA GLU A 709 50.39 12.97 -43.35
C GLU A 709 51.04 14.33 -43.64
N THR A 710 50.53 15.45 -43.11
CA THR A 710 51.07 16.79 -43.39
C THR A 710 52.01 17.32 -42.30
N CYS A 711 52.47 16.48 -41.38
CA CYS A 711 53.34 16.91 -40.27
C CYS A 711 54.83 16.97 -40.68
N PRO A 712 55.49 18.16 -40.64
CA PRO A 712 56.90 18.31 -41.05
C PRO A 712 57.90 17.83 -39.98
N LYS A 713 57.44 17.13 -38.93
CA LYS A 713 58.30 16.62 -37.83
C LYS A 713 58.07 15.16 -37.47
N CYS A 714 57.23 14.45 -38.20
CA CYS A 714 57.00 13.02 -38.00
C CYS A 714 57.26 12.30 -39.33
N VAL A 715 58.55 12.14 -39.57
CA VAL A 715 59.19 11.49 -40.72
C VAL A 715 59.80 10.18 -40.19
N PHE A 716 59.52 9.08 -40.86
CA PHE A 716 60.08 7.76 -40.59
C PHE A 716 60.43 7.13 -41.93
N GLU A 717 61.65 6.63 -42.07
CA GLU A 717 62.21 6.16 -43.35
C GLU A 717 61.77 4.72 -43.67
N ASP A 718 61.52 3.90 -42.64
CA ASP A 718 60.94 2.56 -42.76
C ASP A 718 59.76 2.37 -41.78
N GLY A 719 58.75 1.65 -42.24
CA GLY A 719 57.55 1.26 -41.49
C GLY A 719 57.27 -0.25 -41.53
N GLY A 720 58.11 -1.04 -42.20
CA GLY A 720 57.92 -2.48 -42.40
C GLY A 720 56.89 -2.84 -43.49
N PRO A 721 56.70 -4.14 -43.74
CA PRO A 721 55.84 -4.62 -44.84
C PRO A 721 54.37 -4.23 -44.61
N GLY A 722 53.82 -3.38 -45.49
CA GLY A 722 52.47 -2.82 -45.36
C GLY A 722 52.42 -1.31 -45.09
N ALA A 723 53.57 -0.67 -44.87
CA ALA A 723 53.65 0.79 -44.76
C ALA A 723 53.42 1.50 -46.11
N ILE A 724 52.72 2.63 -46.08
CA ILE A 724 52.55 3.53 -47.23
C ILE A 724 53.57 4.65 -47.12
N LEU A 725 54.44 4.72 -48.12
CA LEU A 725 55.51 5.71 -48.28
C LEU A 725 55.07 6.80 -49.27
N VAL A 726 55.37 8.06 -48.97
CA VAL A 726 55.13 9.21 -49.86
C VAL A 726 56.40 10.04 -49.96
N GLU A 727 56.67 10.59 -51.14
CA GLU A 727 57.83 11.43 -51.41
C GLU A 727 57.85 12.66 -50.48
N TYR A 728 59.04 13.02 -50.01
CA TYR A 728 59.28 14.09 -49.04
C TYR A 728 60.68 14.65 -49.22
N THR A 729 60.76 15.85 -49.79
CA THR A 729 62.01 16.62 -49.87
C THR A 729 62.37 17.22 -48.52
N ASP A 730 63.57 16.93 -48.04
CA ASP A 730 64.12 17.46 -46.79
C ASP A 730 65.38 18.33 -47.06
N ALA A 731 66.11 18.72 -46.00
CA ALA A 731 67.33 19.52 -46.13
C ALA A 731 68.58 18.73 -46.59
N THR A 732 68.50 17.40 -46.68
CA THR A 732 69.57 16.52 -47.20
C THR A 732 69.36 16.07 -48.65
N THR A 733 68.17 16.32 -49.21
CA THR A 733 67.78 15.89 -50.55
C THR A 733 68.42 16.78 -51.63
N ILE A 734 69.46 16.29 -52.32
CA ILE A 734 70.17 17.07 -53.35
C ILE A 734 69.53 16.86 -54.73
N ARG A 735 69.27 17.96 -55.46
CA ARG A 735 68.78 17.94 -56.85
C ARG A 735 69.93 18.20 -57.83
N LEU A 736 70.09 17.33 -58.82
CA LEU A 736 71.10 17.43 -59.88
C LEU A 736 70.44 17.25 -61.25
N GLY A 737 70.53 18.28 -62.11
CA GLY A 737 70.02 18.26 -63.48
C GLY A 737 69.51 19.61 -63.98
N PRO A 738 69.51 19.87 -65.30
CA PRO A 738 68.75 20.96 -65.92
C PRO A 738 67.23 20.78 -65.75
N ARG A 739 66.44 21.81 -66.09
CA ARG A 739 65.06 21.98 -65.60
C ARG A 739 64.07 20.84 -65.92
N ASP A 740 64.27 20.13 -67.02
CA ASP A 740 63.28 19.16 -67.52
C ASP A 740 63.64 17.69 -67.18
N ASP A 741 64.89 17.41 -66.80
CA ASP A 741 65.38 16.10 -66.31
C ASP A 741 66.17 16.30 -65.00
N VAL A 742 65.48 16.17 -63.87
CA VAL A 742 66.07 16.38 -62.53
C VAL A 742 66.17 15.06 -61.77
N VAL A 743 67.41 14.62 -61.50
CA VAL A 743 67.68 13.47 -60.63
C VAL A 743 67.83 13.95 -59.18
N LEU A 744 67.07 13.34 -58.27
CA LEU A 744 67.23 13.55 -56.83
C LEU A 744 68.10 12.45 -56.22
N VAL A 745 69.05 12.84 -55.36
CA VAL A 745 69.94 11.90 -54.65
C VAL A 745 69.87 12.19 -53.16
N GLY A 746 69.33 11.23 -52.41
CA GLY A 746 69.09 11.30 -50.97
C GLY A 746 67.76 10.62 -50.59
N PRO A 747 67.64 10.04 -49.36
CA PRO A 747 66.43 9.35 -48.93
C PRO A 747 65.28 10.35 -48.75
N SER A 748 64.34 10.32 -49.69
CA SER A 748 63.27 11.33 -49.83
C SER A 748 61.88 10.68 -49.80
N PHE A 749 61.69 9.66 -48.97
CA PHE A 749 60.40 9.02 -48.71
C PHE A 749 60.13 8.93 -47.21
N ARG A 750 58.85 9.05 -46.83
CA ARG A 750 58.42 8.92 -45.43
C ARG A 750 57.15 8.08 -45.29
N VAL A 751 57.07 7.32 -44.20
CA VAL A 751 55.85 6.61 -43.80
C VAL A 751 54.77 7.62 -43.43
N VAL A 752 53.61 7.53 -44.10
CA VAL A 752 52.40 8.30 -43.77
C VAL A 752 51.28 7.42 -43.20
N ALA A 753 51.32 6.10 -43.44
CA ALA A 753 50.45 5.11 -42.82
C ALA A 753 51.19 3.77 -42.66
N CYS A 754 50.80 2.97 -41.67
CA CYS A 754 51.36 1.65 -41.36
C CYS A 754 50.24 0.78 -40.75
N ASP A 755 50.18 -0.50 -41.10
CA ASP A 755 49.03 -1.39 -40.83
C ASP A 755 49.23 -2.35 -39.64
N CYS A 756 50.33 -2.22 -38.89
CA CYS A 756 50.71 -3.15 -37.81
C CYS A 756 49.62 -3.46 -36.78
N VAL A 757 48.72 -2.51 -36.51
CA VAL A 757 47.57 -2.66 -35.59
C VAL A 757 46.61 -3.78 -36.03
N PHE A 758 46.61 -4.14 -37.31
CA PHE A 758 45.79 -5.22 -37.87
C PHE A 758 46.59 -6.51 -38.16
N ARG A 759 47.93 -6.44 -38.28
CA ARG A 759 48.79 -7.61 -38.46
C ARG A 759 49.15 -8.32 -37.15
N PHE A 760 49.33 -7.57 -36.07
CA PHE A 760 49.88 -8.08 -34.82
C PHE A 760 48.90 -7.83 -33.66
N THR A 761 48.66 -8.86 -32.84
CA THR A 761 47.83 -8.73 -31.62
C THR A 761 48.59 -8.18 -30.43
N SER A 762 49.92 -8.13 -30.52
CA SER A 762 50.84 -7.64 -29.49
C SER A 762 51.40 -6.26 -29.89
N PRO A 763 51.18 -5.20 -29.08
CA PRO A 763 51.72 -3.85 -29.37
C PRO A 763 53.25 -3.75 -29.38
N ARG A 764 53.98 -4.83 -29.06
CA ARG A 764 55.44 -4.90 -29.12
C ARG A 764 55.98 -5.17 -30.52
N GLU A 765 55.15 -5.66 -31.44
CA GLU A 765 55.49 -5.94 -32.84
C GLU A 765 55.15 -4.79 -33.80
N PHE A 766 54.74 -3.63 -33.28
CA PHE A 766 54.31 -2.48 -34.09
C PHE A 766 55.50 -1.65 -34.62
N CYS A 767 55.38 -1.18 -35.87
CA CYS A 767 56.36 -0.27 -36.51
C CYS A 767 56.60 1.02 -35.71
N GLY A 768 57.78 1.63 -35.89
CA GLY A 768 58.20 2.86 -35.19
C GLY A 768 57.24 4.05 -35.37
N PHE A 769 56.50 4.06 -36.48
CA PHE A 769 55.43 5.02 -36.79
C PHE A 769 54.15 4.77 -35.96
N CYS A 770 53.69 3.51 -35.86
CA CYS A 770 52.46 3.16 -35.11
C CYS A 770 52.63 3.25 -33.59
N THR A 771 53.86 3.16 -33.08
CA THR A 771 54.16 3.20 -31.63
C THR A 771 54.31 4.60 -31.05
N ARG A 772 54.39 5.67 -31.86
CA ARG A 772 54.74 7.03 -31.42
C ARG A 772 53.66 8.08 -31.72
N ALA A 773 53.13 8.69 -30.66
CA ALA A 773 52.22 9.84 -30.76
C ALA A 773 52.96 11.15 -31.04
N CYS A 774 52.46 11.94 -32.00
CA CYS A 774 53.15 13.11 -32.55
C CYS A 774 52.49 14.43 -32.11
N ARG A 775 53.22 15.32 -31.43
CA ARG A 775 52.63 16.50 -30.76
C ARG A 775 52.03 17.57 -31.68
N LEU A 776 52.41 17.64 -32.96
CA LEU A 776 51.87 18.63 -33.90
C LEU A 776 50.57 18.19 -34.58
N CYS A 777 50.28 16.88 -34.62
CA CYS A 777 49.21 16.31 -35.43
C CYS A 777 48.42 15.16 -34.76
N GLY A 778 48.69 14.87 -33.49
CA GLY A 778 48.24 13.65 -32.80
C GLY A 778 49.08 12.41 -33.15
N GLY A 779 49.39 12.24 -34.44
CA GLY A 779 50.18 11.14 -35.00
C GLY A 779 49.46 9.79 -35.04
N GLY A 780 50.22 8.75 -35.40
CA GLY A 780 49.90 7.37 -35.02
C GLY A 780 49.74 7.24 -33.50
N ALA A 781 49.12 6.17 -33.02
CA ALA A 781 48.69 6.00 -31.63
C ALA A 781 47.69 7.06 -31.08
N GLY A 782 47.47 8.21 -31.74
CA GLY A 782 46.32 9.08 -31.46
C GLY A 782 45.00 8.34 -31.67
N SER A 783 44.92 7.54 -32.73
CA SER A 783 43.86 6.56 -32.98
C SER A 783 43.75 5.49 -31.90
N VAL A 784 44.87 5.00 -31.35
CA VAL A 784 44.89 4.00 -30.26
C VAL A 784 44.37 4.59 -28.95
N MET A 785 44.75 5.82 -28.61
CA MET A 785 44.16 6.52 -27.44
C MET A 785 42.66 6.79 -27.65
N GLN A 786 42.22 7.04 -28.89
CA GLN A 786 40.80 7.22 -29.20
C GLN A 786 40.03 5.88 -29.20
N ALA A 787 40.67 4.78 -29.61
CA ALA A 787 40.14 3.42 -29.52
C ALA A 787 40.08 2.90 -28.08
N HIS A 788 41.05 3.24 -27.22
CA HIS A 788 40.99 2.95 -25.78
C HIS A 788 39.85 3.73 -25.12
N LYS A 789 39.71 5.02 -25.43
CA LYS A 789 38.55 5.82 -24.98
C LYS A 789 37.23 5.25 -25.51
N TYR A 790 37.22 4.70 -26.73
CA TYR A 790 36.05 4.03 -27.30
C TYR A 790 35.75 2.68 -26.63
N SER A 791 36.76 1.89 -26.24
CA SER A 791 36.54 0.63 -25.52
C SER A 791 36.15 0.86 -24.05
N GLU A 792 36.72 1.86 -23.38
CA GLU A 792 36.24 2.34 -22.08
C GLU A 792 34.80 2.87 -22.17
N PHE A 793 34.49 3.66 -23.20
CA PHE A 793 33.14 4.14 -23.48
C PHE A 793 32.18 2.99 -23.80
N ALA A 794 32.57 1.99 -24.58
CA ALA A 794 31.76 0.82 -24.89
C ALA A 794 31.52 -0.05 -23.65
N ALA A 795 32.54 -0.28 -22.81
CA ALA A 795 32.41 -1.01 -21.55
C ALA A 795 31.55 -0.24 -20.51
N ALA A 796 31.65 1.09 -20.48
CA ALA A 796 30.74 1.92 -19.70
C ALA A 796 29.30 1.84 -20.24
N THR A 797 29.12 1.99 -21.57
CA THR A 797 27.82 1.89 -22.26
C THR A 797 27.18 0.51 -22.06
N GLN A 798 27.95 -0.57 -22.04
CA GLN A 798 27.45 -1.93 -21.78
C GLN A 798 26.96 -2.07 -20.32
N ARG A 799 27.69 -1.49 -19.35
CA ARG A 799 27.26 -1.46 -17.94
C ARG A 799 26.03 -0.58 -17.74
N GLU A 800 25.96 0.57 -18.40
CA GLU A 800 24.81 1.48 -18.36
C GLU A 800 23.59 0.87 -19.08
N ALA A 801 23.76 0.20 -20.22
CA ALA A 801 22.69 -0.55 -20.88
C ALA A 801 22.14 -1.69 -20.02
N ALA A 802 23.01 -2.40 -19.29
CA ALA A 802 22.60 -3.43 -18.34
C ALA A 802 21.82 -2.85 -17.15
N THR A 803 22.24 -1.72 -16.57
CA THR A 803 21.49 -1.08 -15.47
C THR A 803 20.21 -0.36 -15.95
N HIS A 804 20.16 0.09 -17.20
CA HIS A 804 18.92 0.50 -17.87
C HIS A 804 17.93 -0.68 -17.94
N ALA A 805 18.35 -1.83 -18.46
CA ALA A 805 17.52 -3.02 -18.65
C ALA A 805 17.08 -3.70 -17.34
N LEU A 806 17.85 -3.55 -16.26
CA LEU A 806 17.55 -4.12 -14.94
C LEU A 806 16.23 -3.60 -14.34
N VAL A 807 15.84 -2.36 -14.64
CA VAL A 807 14.68 -1.72 -13.98
C VAL A 807 13.31 -2.10 -14.54
N PRO A 808 13.05 -2.20 -15.87
CA PRO A 808 11.83 -2.84 -16.34
C PRO A 808 11.77 -4.31 -15.87
N LEU A 809 12.88 -5.05 -15.88
CA LEU A 809 12.94 -6.42 -15.33
C LEU A 809 12.55 -6.47 -13.84
N LEU A 810 13.02 -5.52 -13.02
CA LEU A 810 12.65 -5.46 -11.60
C LEU A 810 11.17 -5.09 -11.40
N LEU A 811 10.62 -4.16 -12.19
CA LEU A 811 9.19 -3.84 -12.17
C LEU A 811 8.33 -5.04 -12.60
N GLU A 812 8.80 -5.82 -13.58
CA GLU A 812 8.19 -7.07 -14.01
C GLU A 812 8.18 -8.12 -12.90
N LEU A 813 9.32 -8.32 -12.21
CA LEU A 813 9.42 -9.23 -11.07
C LEU A 813 8.51 -8.82 -9.91
N LEU A 814 8.30 -7.52 -9.67
CA LEU A 814 7.33 -7.03 -8.68
C LEU A 814 5.88 -7.29 -9.12
N ALA A 815 5.55 -7.17 -10.41
CA ALA A 815 4.23 -7.52 -10.94
C ALA A 815 3.95 -9.03 -10.86
N VAL A 816 4.94 -9.87 -11.20
CA VAL A 816 4.85 -11.33 -11.07
C VAL A 816 4.73 -11.74 -9.59
N ALA A 817 5.50 -11.15 -8.69
CA ALA A 817 5.41 -11.41 -7.24
C ALA A 817 4.03 -11.03 -6.66
N GLN A 818 3.40 -9.97 -7.17
CA GLN A 818 2.03 -9.60 -6.80
C GLN A 818 1.01 -10.68 -7.21
N LEU A 819 1.20 -11.32 -8.36
CA LEU A 819 0.30 -12.38 -8.86
C LEU A 819 0.59 -13.74 -8.23
N SER A 820 1.84 -14.07 -7.91
CA SER A 820 2.19 -15.38 -7.33
C SER A 820 2.06 -15.44 -5.81
N VAL A 821 2.44 -14.39 -5.07
CA VAL A 821 2.37 -14.34 -3.60
C VAL A 821 1.11 -13.62 -3.13
N GLY A 822 0.71 -12.57 -3.84
CA GLY A 822 -0.37 -11.68 -3.39
C GLY A 822 -1.77 -12.28 -3.43
N LEU A 823 -2.02 -13.32 -4.24
CA LEU A 823 -3.33 -14.01 -4.31
C LEU A 823 -3.75 -14.68 -2.99
N GLY A 824 -2.81 -14.92 -2.06
CA GLY A 824 -3.11 -15.35 -0.69
C GLY A 824 -2.56 -14.40 0.39
N ARG A 825 -2.08 -13.21 0.02
CA ARG A 825 -1.44 -12.22 0.92
C ARG A 825 -1.66 -10.80 0.39
N GLU A 826 -2.91 -10.36 0.39
CA GLU A 826 -3.37 -9.19 -0.38
C GLU A 826 -2.71 -7.87 0.03
N HIS A 827 -2.23 -7.77 1.26
CA HIS A 827 -1.47 -6.64 1.80
C HIS A 827 -0.11 -6.36 1.10
N TRP A 828 0.42 -7.28 0.27
CA TRP A 828 1.78 -7.18 -0.32
C TRP A 828 2.03 -5.97 -1.21
N MET A 829 1.01 -5.41 -1.87
CA MET A 829 1.10 -4.14 -2.61
C MET A 829 1.66 -2.97 -1.77
N GLY A 830 1.48 -3.01 -0.44
CA GLY A 830 2.05 -2.05 0.51
C GLY A 830 3.56 -2.16 0.69
N TYR A 831 4.17 -3.32 0.38
CA TYR A 831 5.62 -3.54 0.37
C TYR A 831 6.23 -3.39 -1.03
N LEU A 832 5.52 -3.84 -2.07
CA LEU A 832 5.97 -3.74 -3.46
C LEU A 832 6.03 -2.29 -3.96
N THR A 833 5.16 -1.40 -3.48
CA THR A 833 5.20 0.03 -3.85
C THR A 833 6.46 0.76 -3.36
N PRO A 834 6.92 0.60 -2.10
CA PRO A 834 8.25 1.00 -1.67
C PRO A 834 9.38 0.49 -2.58
N LEU A 835 9.35 -0.78 -3.00
CA LEU A 835 10.39 -1.37 -3.86
C LEU A 835 10.37 -0.77 -5.28
N CYS A 836 9.19 -0.61 -5.89
CA CYS A 836 9.00 0.11 -7.16
C CYS A 836 9.52 1.57 -7.06
N THR A 837 9.23 2.23 -5.94
CA THR A 837 9.68 3.61 -5.67
C THR A 837 11.21 3.68 -5.57
N ALA A 838 11.81 2.75 -4.82
CA ALA A 838 13.25 2.66 -4.66
C ALA A 838 13.94 2.34 -6.00
N ALA A 839 13.42 1.40 -6.79
CA ALA A 839 13.95 1.04 -8.11
C ALA A 839 14.04 2.26 -9.05
N LEU A 840 12.97 3.05 -9.15
CA LEU A 840 12.92 4.23 -10.02
C LEU A 840 13.78 5.39 -9.50
N LEU A 841 13.95 5.53 -8.18
CA LEU A 841 14.88 6.50 -7.60
C LEU A 841 16.34 6.08 -7.76
N VAL A 842 16.66 4.80 -7.59
CA VAL A 842 18.00 4.24 -7.82
C VAL A 842 18.36 4.34 -9.29
N TYR A 843 17.45 4.03 -10.23
CA TYR A 843 17.62 4.30 -11.66
C TYR A 843 18.07 5.74 -11.89
N HIS A 844 17.30 6.71 -11.38
CA HIS A 844 17.58 8.13 -11.58
C HIS A 844 18.91 8.59 -11.00
N VAL A 845 19.32 8.03 -9.86
CA VAL A 845 20.55 8.42 -9.15
C VAL A 845 21.79 7.73 -9.74
N ALA A 846 21.70 6.44 -10.07
CA ALA A 846 22.81 5.67 -10.63
C ALA A 846 23.11 6.06 -12.09
N LEU A 847 22.07 6.33 -12.89
CA LEU A 847 22.18 6.77 -14.28
C LEU A 847 22.21 8.32 -14.40
N LEU A 848 22.51 9.03 -13.31
CA LEU A 848 22.66 10.48 -13.35
C LEU A 848 24.02 10.84 -13.98
N SER A 849 24.02 11.02 -15.31
CA SER A 849 25.22 11.21 -16.14
C SER A 849 26.28 12.12 -15.49
N SER A 850 27.57 11.80 -15.66
CA SER A 850 28.67 12.58 -15.06
C SER A 850 28.63 14.07 -15.44
N VAL A 851 28.14 14.36 -16.65
CA VAL A 851 27.85 15.70 -17.18
C VAL A 851 26.72 16.38 -16.41
N GLU A 852 25.61 15.69 -16.09
CA GLU A 852 24.50 16.26 -15.34
C GLU A 852 24.74 16.32 -13.83
N ALA A 853 25.46 15.37 -13.25
CA ALA A 853 26.03 15.48 -11.91
C ALA A 853 26.89 16.75 -11.80
N THR A 854 27.71 17.02 -12.82
CA THR A 854 28.53 18.24 -12.93
C THR A 854 27.68 19.48 -13.17
N ARG A 855 26.64 19.45 -14.02
CA ARG A 855 25.67 20.56 -14.20
C ARG A 855 24.92 20.85 -12.89
N ARG A 856 24.49 19.86 -12.12
CA ARG A 856 23.87 20.03 -10.79
C ARG A 856 24.87 20.65 -9.80
N ARG A 857 26.10 20.12 -9.70
CA ARG A 857 27.20 20.65 -8.88
C ARG A 857 27.51 22.12 -9.24
N ASN A 858 27.47 22.48 -10.52
CA ASN A 858 27.68 23.84 -11.01
C ASN A 858 26.45 24.76 -10.85
N LYS A 859 25.22 24.26 -10.92
CA LYS A 859 24.01 25.03 -10.55
C LYS A 859 24.04 25.38 -9.05
N LEU A 860 24.41 24.42 -8.19
CA LEU A 860 24.57 24.63 -6.75
C LEU A 860 25.70 25.65 -6.43
N SER A 861 26.84 25.58 -7.11
CA SER A 861 27.92 26.55 -6.93
C SER A 861 27.56 27.96 -7.43
N LYS A 862 26.86 28.07 -8.57
CA LYS A 862 26.28 29.34 -9.05
C LYS A 862 25.25 29.91 -8.07
N GLY A 863 24.40 29.09 -7.45
CA GLY A 863 23.49 29.50 -6.38
C GLY A 863 24.20 30.09 -5.16
N LYS A 864 25.24 29.40 -4.66
CA LYS A 864 26.10 29.90 -3.56
C LYS A 864 26.82 31.21 -3.96
N LYS A 865 27.30 31.35 -5.20
CA LYS A 865 27.89 32.60 -5.71
C LYS A 865 26.87 33.73 -5.81
N LYS A 866 25.61 33.48 -6.20
CA LYS A 866 24.54 34.50 -6.22
C LYS A 866 24.22 35.01 -4.80
N LYS A 867 24.09 34.13 -3.80
CA LYS A 867 23.91 34.52 -2.39
C LYS A 867 25.11 35.30 -1.82
N ARG A 868 26.35 35.01 -2.24
CA ARG A 868 27.53 35.83 -1.87
C ARG A 868 27.49 37.22 -2.53
N LYS A 869 27.15 37.33 -3.83
CA LYS A 869 27.03 38.63 -4.51
C LYS A 869 25.88 39.49 -3.98
N SER A 870 24.75 38.93 -3.55
CA SER A 870 23.68 39.72 -2.92
C SER A 870 24.12 40.29 -1.57
N LYS A 871 24.76 39.47 -0.71
CA LYS A 871 25.22 39.92 0.62
C LYS A 871 26.36 40.97 0.55
N ALA A 872 27.11 41.00 -0.56
CA ALA A 872 28.13 42.01 -0.83
C ALA A 872 27.59 43.30 -1.48
N LYS A 873 26.35 43.32 -1.98
CA LYS A 873 25.72 44.53 -2.57
C LYS A 873 24.94 45.37 -1.55
N THR A 874 24.83 44.88 -0.31
CA THR A 874 24.17 45.54 0.84
C THR A 874 25.17 46.16 1.83
N SER A 875 26.45 46.27 1.47
CA SER A 875 27.53 46.74 2.37
C SER A 875 28.37 47.88 1.78
N THR A 876 27.84 48.65 0.84
CA THR A 876 28.50 49.81 0.22
C THR A 876 27.45 50.91 -0.02
N GLY A 877 27.35 51.89 0.89
CA GLY A 877 26.24 52.85 0.85
C GLY A 877 26.25 54.00 1.85
N SER A 878 27.41 54.47 2.31
CA SER A 878 27.59 55.78 3.00
C SER A 878 29.08 56.08 3.24
N GLY A 879 29.45 57.36 3.29
CA GLY A 879 30.80 57.83 3.67
C GLY A 879 31.49 58.69 2.61
N ALA A 880 31.89 59.91 2.99
CA ALA A 880 32.57 60.87 2.13
C ALA A 880 34.09 60.94 2.40
N ALA A 881 34.81 61.68 1.56
CA ALA A 881 36.24 62.00 1.67
C ALA A 881 36.53 62.95 2.88
N PRO A 882 37.79 63.26 3.30
CA PRO A 882 38.92 63.54 2.41
C PRO A 882 40.39 63.22 2.86
N SER A 883 41.29 63.37 1.87
CA SER A 883 42.62 64.03 1.95
C SER A 883 43.95 63.23 1.98
N LYS A 884 44.88 63.73 1.13
CA LYS A 884 46.36 63.76 1.17
C LYS A 884 47.24 62.47 1.16
N ALA A 885 47.83 62.25 -0.03
CA ALA A 885 49.29 62.27 -0.30
C ALA A 885 50.25 61.11 0.07
N ALA A 886 50.63 60.37 -0.99
CA ALA A 886 52.03 60.14 -1.41
C ALA A 886 52.91 59.10 -0.61
N PRO A 887 54.14 58.73 -1.06
CA PRO A 887 54.44 57.32 -1.38
C PRO A 887 55.82 56.84 -0.79
N PRO A 888 56.61 55.97 -1.44
CA PRO A 888 56.44 54.51 -1.58
C PRO A 888 57.60 53.68 -0.98
N ALA A 889 57.45 52.36 -0.90
CA ALA A 889 58.57 51.41 -0.83
C ALA A 889 58.20 50.05 -1.46
N ALA A 890 59.22 49.25 -1.83
CA ALA A 890 59.12 47.98 -2.54
C ALA A 890 59.94 46.88 -1.80
N PRO A 891 60.39 45.79 -2.43
CA PRO A 891 59.60 44.61 -2.84
C PRO A 891 60.14 43.29 -2.21
N ALA A 892 59.75 42.16 -2.80
CA ALA A 892 60.30 40.80 -2.62
C ALA A 892 59.91 40.05 -1.32
N GLY A 893 59.81 38.70 -1.35
CA GLY A 893 59.81 37.85 -2.54
C GLY A 893 59.81 36.34 -2.27
N THR A 894 59.66 35.59 -3.37
CA THR A 894 60.11 34.19 -3.58
C THR A 894 59.74 33.07 -2.60
N LYS A 895 59.13 32.02 -3.20
CA LYS A 895 59.38 30.58 -2.95
C LYS A 895 58.79 30.01 -1.62
N SER A 896 58.05 28.90 -1.68
CA SER A 896 58.51 27.49 -1.73
C SER A 896 59.04 27.02 -0.36
N THR A 897 58.79 25.80 0.13
CA THR A 897 58.52 24.53 -0.60
C THR A 897 57.66 23.56 0.24
N THR A 898 57.43 22.36 -0.28
CA THR A 898 56.98 21.09 0.34
C THR A 898 57.54 20.81 1.76
N THR A 899 56.98 19.95 2.62
CA THR A 899 56.12 18.74 2.39
C THR A 899 55.27 18.33 3.62
N THR A 900 54.54 17.20 3.49
CA THR A 900 54.11 16.21 4.51
C THR A 900 55.04 16.02 5.72
N LYS A 901 54.65 15.43 6.88
CA LYS A 901 53.58 14.46 7.26
C LYS A 901 53.19 14.72 8.75
N THR A 902 52.03 14.36 9.32
CA THR A 902 51.66 13.03 9.90
C THR A 902 52.79 12.44 10.79
N THR A 903 52.64 11.97 12.04
CA THR A 903 51.54 11.41 12.89
C THR A 903 51.98 11.68 14.39
N THR A 904 51.44 11.26 15.55
CA THR A 904 50.40 10.29 16.04
C THR A 904 49.99 10.62 17.50
N THR A 905 48.74 10.31 17.90
CA THR A 905 48.28 10.00 19.30
C THR A 905 48.53 11.06 20.42
N THR A 906 48.10 10.96 21.70
CA THR A 906 47.40 9.91 22.50
C THR A 906 46.54 10.51 23.64
N THR A 907 45.36 9.93 23.91
CA THR A 907 44.66 9.72 25.23
C THR A 907 44.41 10.80 26.33
N THR A 908 43.34 10.52 27.10
CA THR A 908 43.11 10.79 28.55
C THR A 908 42.80 12.20 29.10
N THR A 909 41.50 12.50 29.18
CA THR A 909 40.74 12.87 30.40
C THR A 909 41.38 13.69 31.55
N LYS A 910 40.75 14.84 31.90
CA LYS A 910 39.97 15.02 33.16
C LYS A 910 39.17 16.36 33.19
N GLN A 911 38.19 16.41 34.09
CA GLN A 911 37.37 17.58 34.52
C GLN A 911 38.02 18.27 35.77
N PRO A 912 37.53 19.39 36.38
CA PRO A 912 36.12 19.80 36.55
C PRO A 912 35.78 21.33 36.55
N THR A 913 34.63 21.64 37.16
CA THR A 913 33.91 22.88 37.56
C THR A 913 34.73 24.04 38.21
N THR A 914 34.24 25.26 38.49
CA THR A 914 32.85 25.83 38.65
C THR A 914 32.78 27.30 38.07
N GLN A 915 32.07 28.38 38.46
CA GLN A 915 31.12 28.81 39.54
C GLN A 915 30.28 30.05 39.05
N VAL A 916 29.24 30.52 39.79
CA VAL A 916 28.28 31.59 39.32
C VAL A 916 27.73 32.51 40.46
N PRO A 917 27.81 33.86 40.33
CA PRO A 917 26.67 34.80 40.56
C PRO A 917 26.69 36.05 39.62
N GLY A 918 25.73 37.00 39.60
CA GLY A 918 24.37 37.06 40.18
C GLY A 918 23.61 38.41 40.04
N THR A 919 22.30 38.38 40.37
CA THR A 919 21.40 39.45 40.92
C THR A 919 20.96 40.74 40.18
N SER A 920 19.66 40.77 39.79
CA SER A 920 18.63 41.82 40.10
C SER A 920 18.60 43.19 39.35
N SER A 921 17.52 44.02 39.31
CA SER A 921 16.19 44.01 39.98
C SER A 921 15.06 44.83 39.27
N ASN A 922 13.79 44.55 39.64
CA ASN A 922 12.60 45.43 39.85
C ASN A 922 11.81 46.25 38.78
N ALA A 923 10.47 46.26 39.00
CA ALA A 923 9.45 47.35 38.89
C ALA A 923 8.91 47.86 37.50
N LYS A 924 7.68 48.41 37.35
CA LYS A 924 6.32 48.20 37.97
C LYS A 924 5.23 49.06 37.25
N THR A 925 3.97 48.58 37.10
CA THR A 925 2.67 49.37 36.93
C THR A 925 2.53 50.34 35.70
N THR A 926 1.38 50.86 35.20
CA THR A 926 -0.11 50.70 35.37
C THR A 926 -0.91 51.38 34.21
N GLY A 927 -2.18 50.99 33.98
CA GLY A 927 -3.22 51.73 33.19
C GLY A 927 -4.04 50.79 32.27
N SER A 928 -5.38 50.63 32.28
CA SER A 928 -6.58 51.40 32.72
C SER A 928 -7.04 52.50 31.74
N ALA A 929 -8.31 52.65 31.30
CA ALA A 929 -9.54 51.82 31.28
C ALA A 929 -10.64 52.53 30.41
N LYS A 930 -11.87 51.93 30.27
CA LYS A 930 -13.17 52.46 29.71
C LYS A 930 -13.63 51.89 28.34
N THR A 931 -14.93 51.72 28.00
CA THR A 931 -16.17 51.31 28.75
C THR A 931 -17.31 50.95 27.76
N ASN A 932 -18.16 49.97 28.14
CA ASN A 932 -19.60 49.77 27.83
C ASN A 932 -20.26 50.24 26.52
N ALA A 933 -20.97 49.30 25.86
CA ALA A 933 -22.35 49.51 25.37
C ALA A 933 -23.16 48.19 25.36
N LYS A 934 -24.47 48.23 25.67
CA LYS A 934 -25.39 47.08 25.61
C LYS A 934 -26.28 47.12 24.36
N ARG A 935 -26.59 45.97 23.77
CA ARG A 935 -27.91 45.61 23.19
C ARG A 935 -27.95 44.11 22.87
N GLY A 936 -29.14 43.51 22.80
CA GLY A 936 -29.33 42.11 22.42
C GLY A 936 -30.80 41.80 22.09
N ARG A 937 -31.04 40.67 21.42
CA ARG A 937 -32.35 40.01 21.30
C ARG A 937 -32.18 38.51 20.98
N ALA A 938 -33.29 37.77 21.04
CA ALA A 938 -33.37 36.31 21.03
C ALA A 938 -33.11 35.65 19.64
N PRO A 939 -32.89 34.30 19.58
CA PRO A 939 -32.46 33.59 18.37
C PRO A 939 -33.60 32.91 17.59
N ASN A 940 -33.29 32.41 16.39
CA ASN A 940 -33.84 31.15 15.87
C ASN A 940 -32.86 30.55 14.81
N PRO A 941 -32.82 29.21 14.59
CA PRO A 941 -31.85 28.55 13.70
C PRO A 941 -32.40 28.26 12.29
N ASN A 942 -31.53 27.80 11.36
CA ASN A 942 -31.78 26.68 10.42
C ASN A 942 -30.70 26.57 9.31
N VAL A 943 -29.64 25.78 9.55
CA VAL A 943 -28.88 25.05 8.50
C VAL A 943 -28.24 23.80 9.13
N PRO A 944 -28.54 22.57 8.67
CA PRO A 944 -27.77 21.38 9.01
C PRO A 944 -26.82 20.96 7.86
N GLU A 945 -25.52 20.86 8.13
CA GLU A 945 -24.56 20.16 7.27
C GLU A 945 -24.23 18.77 7.86
N SER A 946 -24.69 17.69 7.21
CA SER A 946 -23.98 16.41 7.09
C SER A 946 -24.79 15.41 6.27
N LEU A 947 -24.16 14.76 5.28
CA LEU A 947 -24.69 13.52 4.70
C LEU A 947 -24.22 12.32 5.54
N PHE A 948 -24.99 11.23 5.49
CA PHE A 948 -24.93 10.03 6.35
C PHE A 948 -25.55 10.17 7.75
N VAL A 949 -26.85 10.50 7.77
CA VAL A 949 -27.74 10.19 8.90
C VAL A 949 -28.02 8.69 8.92
N ASN A 950 -27.94 8.05 10.10
CA ASN A 950 -28.16 6.62 10.30
C ASN A 950 -29.41 6.42 11.18
N PRO A 951 -30.60 6.14 10.60
CA PRO A 951 -31.89 6.49 11.20
C PRO A 951 -32.45 5.46 12.20
N ILE A 952 -31.68 5.09 13.24
CA ILE A 952 -32.15 4.25 14.37
C ILE A 952 -31.58 4.73 15.73
N TYR A 953 -31.29 6.03 15.89
CA TYR A 953 -30.74 6.59 17.13
C TYR A 953 -31.33 7.96 17.51
N GLU A 954 -32.65 8.07 17.53
CA GLU A 954 -33.34 9.18 18.20
C GLU A 954 -34.70 8.72 18.76
N MET A 955 -34.77 8.61 20.08
CA MET A 955 -36.02 8.74 20.85
C MET A 955 -35.69 9.48 22.14
N VAL A 956 -35.91 10.79 22.06
CA VAL A 956 -36.24 11.77 23.12
C VAL A 956 -36.31 11.22 24.55
N ASP A 957 -35.49 11.80 25.44
CA ASP A 957 -35.76 11.81 26.89
C ASP A 957 -37.03 12.65 27.13
N ALA A 958 -38.07 12.05 27.70
CA ALA A 958 -39.36 12.71 27.93
C ALA A 958 -39.51 13.10 29.41
N ASP A 959 -39.10 14.33 29.75
CA ASP A 959 -39.29 14.96 31.07
C ASP A 959 -39.33 16.51 30.92
N GLU A 960 -40.23 17.02 30.06
CA GLU A 960 -40.81 18.39 30.12
C GLU A 960 -42.22 18.42 29.48
#